data_AF-A0A165W2D9-F1
#
_entry.id   AF-A0A165W2D9-F1
#
_cell.length_a   1.000
_cell.length_b   1.000
_cell.length_c   1.000
_cell.angle_alpha   90.00
_cell.angle_beta   90.00
_cell.angle_gamma   90.00
#
_symmetry.space_group_name_H-M   'P 1'
#
loop_
_entity.id
_entity.type
_entity.pdbx_description
1 polymer ?
#
loop_
_entity_poly.entity_id
_entity_poly.type
_entity_poly.pdbx_seq_one_letter_code
_entity_poly.pdbx_strand_id
1 'polypeptide(L)'
;MSRTDEVDVEGGWKVGAPVPYAALAKTFALIEATTKRLEKTSLLTALLLLVIQRSAHGDTKSLLQVVYLCINRLSPDYIGIELGIGESLLVKAIGESTGRSLATIKSELKKEGDLGLVAMNSKNSQKTLFKPKPLTVPFVFTNLKEIALSTGHSSQAKKVSIITKLLAACQGQEAKYIVRSLEGKLRIGNAERTVLVAVAHAVVLAEKEKGGKRWSKEKLTSRLEEAVEIIKAVYSELPSYDEVIPALLEVGTEGLRKKCKLTPGIPLKPMLAKPTKAIGEVLDRFENKRFTCEYKYDGERAQVHKKDDGTVSVFSRNSEDMSKKYPDLVEQLSHCIKDTTKSFVLDAEAVAIDKDSKKLMPFQELSRRKRKDVKVEDIQVRVCLFAFDLLYLNGEPLLHKPLVERRELLMQHFQPVDGEFQFAKASDGETTEEIQAFLEESVKDGCEGLMVKMLESESSHYEPSRRSVNWLKLKKDYLAGVGDSLDLVVVGGYYGKGKRTNVYGAFLLACYDADSEEYQTICKIGTGFSEEMLQSHWDVLKPLEIEKPKGDVKIGGAKPDVWFEPKVVWEVLTADLSLSPIYTAAQGLVDERGISLRFPRFIRVRDDKAADDATGPEQIADMYGRQALAQGSNGKKRKGGDDGDDGFW
;
A
#
# COMPACT_ATOMS: atom_id res chain seq x y z
N MET A 1 -13.83 30.24 -4.42
CA MET A 1 -14.34 28.96 -4.99
C MET A 1 -14.00 28.78 -6.47
N SER A 2 -13.45 29.77 -7.17
CA SER A 2 -12.81 29.51 -8.46
C SER A 2 -11.39 30.07 -8.38
N ARG A 3 -10.43 29.22 -8.00
CA ARG A 3 -8.98 29.53 -8.11
C ARG A 3 -8.50 29.24 -9.53
N THR A 4 -9.39 29.32 -10.51
CA THR A 4 -9.15 28.87 -11.89
C THR A 4 -8.07 29.72 -12.53
N ASP A 5 -8.08 31.04 -12.32
CA ASP A 5 -7.03 31.95 -12.78
C ASP A 5 -5.63 31.57 -12.25
N GLU A 6 -5.56 31.03 -11.03
CA GLU A 6 -4.28 30.62 -10.43
C GLU A 6 -3.71 29.37 -11.11
N VAL A 7 -4.56 28.43 -11.52
CA VAL A 7 -4.14 27.15 -12.12
C VAL A 7 -4.12 27.17 -13.64
N ASP A 8 -4.75 28.17 -14.27
CA ASP A 8 -4.77 28.30 -15.72
C ASP A 8 -3.38 28.66 -16.28
N VAL A 9 -3.15 28.34 -17.55
CA VAL A 9 -1.98 28.81 -18.29
C VAL A 9 -2.20 30.26 -18.74
N GLU A 10 -1.10 30.98 -18.98
CA GLU A 10 -1.16 32.32 -19.54
C GLU A 10 -1.94 32.32 -20.87
N GLY A 11 -2.96 33.16 -20.98
CA GLY A 11 -3.86 33.23 -22.13
C GLY A 11 -4.93 32.14 -22.21
N GLY A 12 -4.96 31.20 -21.26
CA GLY A 12 -5.89 30.06 -21.26
C GLY A 12 -5.68 29.09 -22.42
N TRP A 13 -6.52 28.05 -22.50
CA TRP A 13 -6.59 27.17 -23.68
C TRP A 13 -7.99 27.13 -24.27
N LYS A 14 -8.07 26.94 -25.60
CA LYS A 14 -9.33 26.93 -26.35
C LYS A 14 -10.19 25.73 -25.95
N VAL A 15 -11.50 25.91 -25.93
CA VAL A 15 -12.47 24.82 -25.80
C VAL A 15 -12.25 23.80 -26.93
N GLY A 16 -12.23 22.52 -26.58
CA GLY A 16 -11.94 21.40 -27.48
C GLY A 16 -10.45 21.18 -27.77
N ALA A 17 -9.56 22.06 -27.32
CA ALA A 17 -8.11 21.83 -27.43
C ALA A 17 -7.64 20.88 -26.31
N PRO A 18 -6.58 20.07 -26.55
CA PRO A 18 -6.00 19.22 -25.53
C PRO A 18 -5.53 20.01 -24.31
N VAL A 19 -5.75 19.46 -23.11
CA VAL A 19 -5.30 20.07 -21.84
C VAL A 19 -3.79 20.28 -21.87
N PRO A 20 -3.28 21.52 -21.69
CA PRO A 20 -1.85 21.78 -21.60
C PRO A 20 -1.23 21.09 -20.38
N TYR A 21 -0.10 20.40 -20.55
CA TYR A 21 0.59 19.78 -19.40
C TYR A 21 1.14 20.84 -18.43
N ALA A 22 1.49 22.02 -18.94
CA ALA A 22 1.86 23.18 -18.13
C ALA A 22 0.79 23.58 -17.09
N ALA A 23 -0.52 23.46 -17.40
CA ALA A 23 -1.59 23.74 -16.44
C ALA A 23 -1.56 22.74 -15.26
N LEU A 24 -1.35 21.47 -15.57
CA LEU A 24 -1.22 20.40 -14.58
C LEU A 24 0.04 20.58 -13.72
N ALA A 25 1.19 20.83 -14.35
CA ALA A 25 2.46 21.09 -13.66
C ALA A 25 2.39 22.33 -12.76
N LYS A 26 1.77 23.42 -13.22
CA LYS A 26 1.52 24.63 -12.40
C LYS A 26 0.65 24.30 -11.20
N THR A 27 -0.42 23.52 -11.38
CA THR A 27 -1.30 23.10 -10.29
C THR A 27 -0.55 22.25 -9.26
N PHE A 28 0.28 21.30 -9.71
CA PHE A 28 1.14 20.50 -8.83
C PHE A 28 2.09 21.37 -8.00
N ALA A 29 2.66 22.42 -8.59
CA ALA A 29 3.51 23.38 -7.89
C ALA A 29 2.79 24.13 -6.79
N LEU A 30 1.60 24.65 -7.08
CA LEU A 30 0.78 25.37 -6.11
C LEU A 30 0.36 24.44 -4.95
N ILE A 31 0.06 23.18 -5.26
CA ILE A 31 -0.29 22.15 -4.27
C ILE A 31 0.92 21.77 -3.40
N GLU A 32 2.11 21.64 -3.98
CA GLU A 32 3.35 21.38 -3.25
C GLU A 32 3.72 22.54 -2.32
N ALA A 33 3.46 23.78 -2.75
CA ALA A 33 3.79 24.99 -1.99
C ALA A 33 2.92 25.23 -0.75
N THR A 34 1.82 24.48 -0.56
CA THR A 34 0.94 24.62 0.61
C THR A 34 0.90 23.34 1.43
N THR A 35 0.76 23.48 2.75
CA THR A 35 0.50 22.36 3.68
C THR A 35 -1.00 22.18 3.95
N LYS A 36 -1.83 23.16 3.59
CA LYS A 36 -3.27 23.19 3.93
C LYS A 36 -4.07 22.27 3.01
N ARG A 37 -4.64 21.19 3.55
CA ARG A 37 -5.41 20.19 2.77
C ARG A 37 -6.58 20.80 1.98
N LEU A 38 -7.37 21.68 2.59
CA LEU A 38 -8.49 22.35 1.91
C LEU A 38 -8.02 23.20 0.73
N GLU A 39 -6.84 23.81 0.86
CA GLU A 39 -6.23 24.62 -0.17
C GLU A 39 -5.81 23.76 -1.38
N LYS A 40 -5.17 22.61 -1.11
CA LYS A 40 -4.83 21.62 -2.14
C LYS A 40 -6.05 21.12 -2.89
N THR A 41 -7.12 20.77 -2.17
CA THR A 41 -8.38 20.34 -2.77
C THR A 41 -8.94 21.44 -3.67
N SER A 42 -8.95 22.70 -3.22
CA SER A 42 -9.46 23.85 -3.99
C SER A 42 -8.69 24.07 -5.29
N LEU A 43 -7.35 23.99 -5.26
CA LEU A 43 -6.50 24.09 -6.46
C LEU A 43 -6.79 22.96 -7.46
N LEU A 44 -6.90 21.73 -6.96
CA LEU A 44 -7.20 20.59 -7.81
C LEU A 44 -8.62 20.67 -8.39
N THR A 45 -9.61 21.06 -7.59
CA THR A 45 -10.98 21.32 -8.07
C THR A 45 -11.00 22.37 -9.17
N ALA A 46 -10.24 23.45 -9.02
CA ALA A 46 -10.16 24.50 -10.04
C ALA A 46 -9.59 23.96 -11.37
N LEU A 47 -8.52 23.16 -11.32
CA LEU A 47 -7.96 22.54 -12.53
C LEU A 47 -8.97 21.60 -13.20
N LEU A 48 -9.57 20.68 -12.43
CA LEU A 48 -10.52 19.71 -12.95
C LEU A 48 -11.79 20.39 -13.52
N LEU A 49 -12.24 21.47 -12.89
CA LEU A 49 -13.34 22.29 -13.40
C LEU A 49 -13.00 22.90 -14.77
N LEU A 50 -11.82 23.51 -14.93
CA LEU A 50 -11.38 24.03 -16.23
C LEU A 50 -11.30 22.94 -17.29
N VAL A 51 -10.82 21.75 -16.92
CA VAL A 51 -10.77 20.59 -17.82
C VAL A 51 -12.18 20.21 -18.28
N ILE A 52 -13.15 20.11 -17.36
CA ILE A 52 -14.55 19.79 -17.70
C ILE A 52 -15.16 20.87 -18.61
N GLN A 53 -14.95 22.15 -18.29
CA GLN A 53 -15.52 23.27 -19.04
C GLN A 53 -14.96 23.40 -20.45
N ARG A 54 -13.68 23.08 -20.65
CA ARG A 54 -12.97 23.30 -21.91
C ARG A 54 -12.76 22.03 -22.73
N SER A 55 -13.17 20.86 -22.23
CA SER A 55 -13.18 19.62 -23.03
C SER A 55 -14.25 19.69 -24.12
N ALA A 56 -14.03 18.96 -25.22
CA ALA A 56 -15.05 18.85 -26.26
C ALA A 56 -16.30 18.12 -25.73
N HIS A 57 -17.47 18.36 -26.34
CA HIS A 57 -18.69 17.67 -25.95
C HIS A 57 -18.51 16.14 -26.09
N GLY A 58 -18.75 15.40 -25.02
CA GLY A 58 -18.56 13.94 -24.97
C GLY A 58 -17.11 13.48 -24.75
N ASP A 59 -16.14 14.39 -24.59
CA ASP A 59 -14.76 14.01 -24.27
C ASP A 59 -14.61 13.69 -22.78
N THR A 60 -14.55 12.40 -22.47
CA THR A 60 -14.29 11.88 -21.12
C THR A 60 -12.81 11.63 -20.87
N LYS A 61 -11.99 11.54 -21.94
CA LYS A 61 -10.57 11.16 -21.86
C LYS A 61 -9.72 12.26 -21.26
N SER A 62 -10.02 13.53 -21.56
CA SER A 62 -9.27 14.66 -21.01
C SER A 62 -9.32 14.68 -19.48
N LEU A 63 -10.50 14.53 -18.87
CA LEU A 63 -10.62 14.46 -17.41
C LEU A 63 -9.96 13.20 -16.84
N LEU A 64 -10.21 12.04 -17.46
CA LEU A 64 -9.68 10.75 -17.04
C LEU A 64 -8.14 10.76 -16.95
N GLN A 65 -7.47 11.23 -18.00
CA GLN A 65 -6.00 11.29 -18.04
C GLN A 65 -5.44 12.27 -17.00
N VAL A 66 -6.09 13.42 -16.80
CA VAL A 66 -5.68 14.38 -15.75
C VAL A 66 -5.82 13.74 -14.36
N VAL A 67 -6.93 13.06 -14.08
CA VAL A 67 -7.17 12.35 -12.81
C VAL A 67 -6.08 11.31 -12.56
N TYR A 68 -5.76 10.48 -13.55
CA TYR A 68 -4.70 9.49 -13.44
C TYR A 68 -3.33 10.10 -13.16
N LEU A 69 -2.95 11.18 -13.85
CA LEU A 69 -1.68 11.86 -13.59
C LEU A 69 -1.64 12.50 -12.19
N CYS A 70 -2.78 12.95 -11.66
CA CYS A 70 -2.87 13.50 -10.30
C CYS A 70 -2.61 12.47 -9.19
N ILE A 71 -2.84 11.19 -9.48
CA ILE A 71 -2.53 10.06 -8.57
C ILE A 71 -1.28 9.28 -8.99
N ASN A 72 -0.57 9.77 -10.02
CA ASN A 72 0.61 9.14 -10.59
C ASN A 72 0.40 7.70 -11.08
N ARG A 73 -0.73 7.42 -11.72
CA ARG A 73 -1.05 6.13 -12.35
C ARG A 73 -1.36 6.31 -13.83
N LEU A 74 -1.46 5.21 -14.57
CA LEU A 74 -1.79 5.18 -16.00
C LEU A 74 -2.92 4.19 -16.35
N SER A 75 -3.39 3.47 -15.35
CA SER A 75 -4.45 2.48 -15.41
C SER A 75 -4.95 2.19 -13.99
N PRO A 76 -6.04 1.43 -13.84
CA PRO A 76 -6.40 0.82 -12.57
C PRO A 76 -5.30 -0.12 -12.06
N ASP A 77 -5.23 -0.28 -10.73
CA ASP A 77 -4.20 -1.09 -10.04
C ASP A 77 -4.17 -2.54 -10.55
N TYR A 78 -5.35 -3.13 -10.82
CA TYR A 78 -5.50 -4.53 -11.24
C TYR A 78 -4.99 -4.84 -12.64
N ILE A 79 -4.64 -3.83 -13.44
CA ILE A 79 -4.00 -4.05 -14.75
C ILE A 79 -2.49 -4.31 -14.59
N GLY A 80 -1.87 -3.88 -13.48
CA GLY A 80 -0.46 -4.12 -13.20
C GLY A 80 0.52 -3.33 -14.07
N ILE A 81 0.13 -2.15 -14.56
CA ILE A 81 1.04 -1.24 -15.30
C ILE A 81 1.75 -0.33 -14.29
N GLU A 82 3.06 -0.55 -14.14
CA GLU A 82 3.91 0.25 -13.26
C GLU A 82 4.78 1.24 -14.05
N LEU A 83 4.84 2.47 -13.55
CA LEU A 83 5.67 3.53 -14.12
C LEU A 83 7.13 3.47 -13.67
N GLY A 84 7.42 2.87 -12.51
CA GLY A 84 8.68 2.99 -11.79
C GLY A 84 9.93 2.71 -12.65
N ILE A 85 10.64 3.77 -13.03
CA ILE A 85 11.90 3.70 -13.75
C ILE A 85 13.05 3.85 -12.75
N GLY A 86 14.01 2.95 -12.83
CA GLY A 86 15.23 3.00 -12.01
C GLY A 86 15.98 4.32 -12.19
N GLU A 87 16.49 4.85 -11.07
CA GLU A 87 17.17 6.15 -10.99
C GLU A 87 18.29 6.29 -12.03
N SER A 88 19.05 5.22 -12.29
CA SER A 88 20.14 5.21 -13.27
C SER A 88 19.70 5.54 -14.70
N LEU A 89 18.53 5.05 -15.12
CA LEU A 89 17.96 5.35 -16.44
C LEU A 89 17.47 6.80 -16.52
N LEU A 90 16.90 7.31 -15.43
CA LEU A 90 16.46 8.72 -15.35
C LEU A 90 17.65 9.68 -15.40
N VAL A 91 18.71 9.40 -14.62
CA VAL A 91 19.96 10.17 -14.65
C VAL A 91 20.57 10.17 -16.06
N LYS A 92 20.55 9.02 -16.75
CA LYS A 92 21.00 8.92 -18.15
C LYS A 92 20.16 9.79 -19.09
N ALA A 93 18.83 9.69 -19.03
CA ALA A 93 17.94 10.48 -19.88
C ALA A 93 18.04 12.00 -19.62
N ILE A 94 18.23 12.41 -18.36
CA ILE A 94 18.50 13.81 -18.02
C ILE A 94 19.83 14.24 -18.61
N GLY A 95 20.89 13.45 -18.49
CA GLY A 95 22.20 13.73 -19.08
C GLY A 95 22.13 13.91 -20.60
N GLU A 96 21.48 12.98 -21.30
CA GLU A 96 21.29 13.02 -22.76
C GLU A 96 20.45 14.24 -23.20
N SER A 97 19.35 14.54 -22.50
CA SER A 97 18.50 15.70 -22.82
C SER A 97 19.17 17.04 -22.51
N THR A 98 19.98 17.09 -21.44
CA THR A 98 20.54 18.33 -20.91
C THR A 98 21.97 18.63 -21.38
N GLY A 99 22.65 17.64 -21.96
CA GLY A 99 24.07 17.71 -22.31
C GLY A 99 25.02 17.70 -21.10
N ARG A 100 24.52 17.35 -19.91
CA ARG A 100 25.29 17.37 -18.65
C ARG A 100 25.91 16.00 -18.36
N SER A 101 27.07 15.99 -17.71
CA SER A 101 27.72 14.75 -17.29
C SER A 101 26.90 14.02 -16.21
N LEU A 102 26.94 12.69 -16.22
CA LEU A 102 26.24 11.87 -15.21
C LEU A 102 26.77 12.11 -13.79
N ALA A 103 28.06 12.41 -13.64
CA ALA A 103 28.69 12.71 -12.36
C ALA A 103 28.11 13.98 -11.73
N THR A 104 27.91 15.03 -12.55
CA THR A 104 27.28 16.28 -12.10
C THR A 104 25.85 16.04 -11.63
N ILE A 105 25.05 15.30 -12.41
CA ILE A 105 23.65 15.01 -12.06
C ILE A 105 23.57 14.22 -10.75
N LYS A 106 24.42 13.21 -10.56
CA LYS A 106 24.47 12.43 -9.31
C LYS A 106 24.88 13.28 -8.10
N SER A 107 25.84 14.18 -8.28
CA SER A 107 26.28 15.09 -7.21
C SER A 107 25.15 16.03 -6.79
N GLU A 108 24.41 16.58 -7.75
CA GLU A 108 23.25 17.44 -7.46
C GLU A 108 22.10 16.65 -6.85
N LEU A 109 21.84 15.42 -7.31
CA LEU A 109 20.84 14.55 -6.70
C LEU A 109 21.14 14.28 -5.23
N LYS A 110 22.41 14.03 -4.88
CA LYS A 110 22.82 13.84 -3.48
C LYS A 110 22.55 15.08 -2.62
N LYS A 111 22.72 16.28 -3.20
CA LYS A 111 22.49 17.55 -2.51
C LYS A 111 21.00 17.89 -2.37
N GLU A 112 20.24 17.75 -3.45
CA GLU A 112 18.84 18.17 -3.53
C GLU A 112 17.87 17.10 -3.00
N GLY A 113 18.25 15.82 -3.05
CA GLY A 113 17.39 14.69 -2.66
C GLY A 113 16.20 14.44 -3.60
N ASP A 114 16.16 15.12 -4.75
CA ASP A 114 15.05 15.09 -5.71
C ASP A 114 15.52 15.24 -7.16
N LEU A 115 15.44 14.14 -7.93
CA LEU A 115 15.86 14.13 -9.32
C LEU A 115 14.96 14.99 -10.22
N GLY A 116 13.70 15.20 -9.84
CA GLY A 116 12.81 16.13 -10.55
C GLY A 116 13.30 17.57 -10.47
N LEU A 117 13.79 18.00 -9.31
CA LEU A 117 14.36 19.33 -9.15
C LEU A 117 15.64 19.49 -9.97
N VAL A 118 16.51 18.48 -9.96
CA VAL A 118 17.71 18.44 -10.80
C VAL A 118 17.36 18.53 -12.29
N ALA A 119 16.35 17.79 -12.75
CA ALA A 119 15.88 17.84 -14.14
C ALA A 119 15.34 19.22 -14.53
N MET A 120 14.52 19.83 -13.66
CA MET A 120 13.95 21.17 -13.85
C MET A 120 15.04 22.23 -13.96
N ASN A 121 15.99 22.25 -13.01
CA ASN A 121 17.08 23.21 -12.99
C ASN A 121 18.00 23.04 -14.20
N SER A 122 18.31 21.79 -14.56
CA SER A 122 19.09 21.48 -15.76
C SER A 122 18.41 22.00 -17.02
N LYS A 123 17.11 21.75 -17.19
CA LYS A 123 16.33 22.23 -18.35
C LYS A 123 16.23 23.74 -18.42
N ASN A 124 15.98 24.42 -17.31
CA ASN A 124 15.83 25.87 -17.28
C ASN A 124 17.17 26.60 -17.52
N SER A 125 18.30 25.94 -17.30
CA SER A 125 19.64 26.49 -17.63
C SER A 125 20.02 26.37 -19.11
N GLN A 126 19.31 25.53 -19.90
CA GLN A 126 19.60 25.35 -21.32
C GLN A 126 19.01 26.47 -22.17
N LYS A 127 19.84 27.12 -22.98
CA LYS A 127 19.37 28.04 -24.04
C LYS A 127 18.90 27.22 -25.24
N THR A 128 17.68 27.47 -25.72
CA THR A 128 17.16 26.86 -26.94
C THR A 128 17.05 27.91 -28.06
N LEU A 129 17.40 27.52 -29.29
CA LEU A 129 17.28 28.40 -30.47
C LEU A 129 15.80 28.64 -30.85
N PHE A 130 14.93 27.67 -30.58
CA PHE A 130 13.50 27.74 -30.85
C PHE A 130 12.71 27.28 -29.61
N LYS A 131 11.51 27.84 -29.45
CA LYS A 131 10.56 27.38 -28.41
C LYS A 131 9.93 26.05 -28.88
N PRO A 132 10.08 24.95 -28.12
CA PRO A 132 9.47 23.67 -28.51
C PRO A 132 7.94 23.76 -28.45
N LYS A 133 7.27 22.87 -29.20
CA LYS A 133 5.82 22.72 -29.13
C LYS A 133 5.42 22.37 -27.68
N PRO A 134 4.45 23.09 -27.07
CA PRO A 134 4.02 22.80 -25.69
C PRO A 134 3.52 21.37 -25.52
N LEU A 135 3.82 20.78 -24.36
CA LEU A 135 3.34 19.47 -23.99
C LEU A 135 1.83 19.51 -23.67
N THR A 136 1.13 18.44 -24.02
CA THR A 136 -0.29 18.23 -23.67
C THR A 136 -0.42 17.00 -22.79
N VAL A 137 -1.45 16.98 -21.94
CA VAL A 137 -1.74 15.83 -21.07
C VAL A 137 -1.90 14.54 -21.88
N PRO A 138 -2.65 14.49 -23.00
CA PRO A 138 -2.73 13.26 -23.79
C PRO A 138 -1.38 12.81 -24.34
N PHE A 139 -0.54 13.73 -24.79
CA PHE A 139 0.79 13.39 -25.29
C PHE A 139 1.67 12.83 -24.17
N VAL A 140 1.73 13.48 -23.02
CA VAL A 140 2.51 13.00 -21.86
C VAL A 140 1.98 11.64 -21.39
N PHE A 141 0.67 11.51 -21.20
CA PHE A 141 0.03 10.27 -20.74
C PHE A 141 0.34 9.08 -21.67
N THR A 142 0.21 9.26 -22.98
CA THR A 142 0.51 8.21 -23.96
C THR A 142 1.98 7.81 -23.93
N ASN A 143 2.91 8.76 -23.87
CA ASN A 143 4.34 8.44 -23.83
C ASN A 143 4.73 7.78 -22.50
N LEU A 144 4.15 8.19 -21.37
CA LEU A 144 4.32 7.53 -20.07
C LEU A 144 3.80 6.09 -20.10
N LYS A 145 2.65 5.85 -20.74
CA LYS A 145 2.09 4.50 -20.94
C LYS A 145 2.94 3.65 -21.86
N GLU A 146 3.50 4.22 -22.92
CA GLU A 146 4.45 3.52 -23.79
C GLU A 146 5.74 3.13 -23.04
N ILE A 147 6.26 4.01 -22.17
CA ILE A 147 7.40 3.70 -21.31
C ILE A 147 7.08 2.52 -20.39
N ALA A 148 5.93 2.55 -19.72
CA ALA A 148 5.52 1.51 -18.76
C ALA A 148 5.30 0.15 -19.45
N LEU A 149 4.71 0.13 -20.65
CA LEU A 149 4.43 -1.08 -21.42
C LEU A 149 5.65 -1.64 -22.18
N SER A 150 6.76 -0.89 -22.26
CA SER A 150 7.95 -1.35 -22.99
C SER A 150 8.72 -2.41 -22.21
N THR A 151 8.83 -3.63 -22.77
CA THR A 151 9.55 -4.79 -22.22
C THR A 151 10.53 -5.40 -23.24
N GLY A 152 11.39 -6.32 -22.81
CA GLY A 152 12.35 -7.02 -23.67
C GLY A 152 13.72 -6.34 -23.82
N HIS A 153 14.59 -6.94 -24.64
CA HIS A 153 16.03 -6.64 -24.74
C HIS A 153 16.36 -5.17 -25.04
N SER A 154 15.56 -4.50 -25.88
CA SER A 154 15.80 -3.09 -26.29
C SER A 154 14.95 -2.07 -25.52
N SER A 155 14.23 -2.51 -24.48
CA SER A 155 13.28 -1.66 -23.76
C SER A 155 13.94 -0.48 -23.05
N GLN A 156 15.11 -0.67 -22.44
CA GLN A 156 15.79 0.40 -21.72
C GLN A 156 16.18 1.58 -22.63
N ALA A 157 16.76 1.29 -23.80
CA ALA A 157 17.11 2.33 -24.78
C ALA A 157 15.87 3.07 -25.30
N LYS A 158 14.79 2.33 -25.56
CA LYS A 158 13.50 2.91 -25.96
C LYS A 158 12.94 3.85 -24.87
N LYS A 159 12.95 3.41 -23.61
CA LYS A 159 12.49 4.22 -22.47
C LYS A 159 13.31 5.52 -22.35
N VAL A 160 14.64 5.44 -22.40
CA VAL A 160 15.52 6.61 -22.36
C VAL A 160 15.24 7.58 -23.52
N SER A 161 15.03 7.06 -24.73
CA SER A 161 14.70 7.88 -25.91
C SER A 161 13.39 8.65 -25.73
N ILE A 162 12.33 7.98 -25.25
CA ILE A 162 11.03 8.63 -25.00
C ILE A 162 11.15 9.69 -23.90
N ILE A 163 11.85 9.38 -22.79
CA ILE A 163 12.05 10.33 -21.69
C ILE A 163 12.83 11.55 -22.18
N THR A 164 13.89 11.36 -22.96
CA THR A 164 14.69 12.44 -23.54
C THR A 164 13.85 13.34 -24.44
N LYS A 165 12.97 12.75 -25.26
CA LYS A 165 12.00 13.47 -26.11
C LYS A 165 11.02 14.30 -25.29
N LEU A 166 10.48 13.76 -24.20
CA LEU A 166 9.61 14.51 -23.28
C LEU A 166 10.35 15.68 -22.65
N LEU A 167 11.53 15.43 -22.08
CA LEU A 167 12.36 16.44 -21.42
C LEU A 167 12.82 17.56 -22.38
N ALA A 168 13.05 17.24 -23.65
CA ALA A 168 13.41 18.24 -24.66
C ALA A 168 12.32 19.30 -24.88
N ALA A 169 11.04 18.92 -24.71
CA ALA A 169 9.89 19.81 -24.89
C ALA A 169 9.45 20.51 -23.59
N CYS A 170 9.92 20.08 -22.42
CA CYS A 170 9.55 20.64 -21.13
C CYS A 170 9.94 22.12 -20.99
N GLN A 171 9.04 22.88 -20.37
CA GLN A 171 9.23 24.28 -19.99
C GLN A 171 8.91 24.47 -18.51
N GLY A 172 9.61 25.40 -17.85
CA GLY A 172 9.34 25.78 -16.47
C GLY A 172 9.42 24.59 -15.50
N GLN A 173 8.27 24.16 -14.99
CA GLN A 173 8.17 23.12 -13.96
C GLN A 173 7.79 21.74 -14.50
N GLU A 174 7.57 21.60 -15.81
CA GLU A 174 7.10 20.33 -16.40
C GLU A 174 8.10 19.18 -16.19
N ALA A 175 9.39 19.45 -16.37
CA ALA A 175 10.45 18.44 -16.20
C ALA A 175 10.48 17.86 -14.78
N LYS A 176 10.18 18.69 -13.77
CA LYS A 176 10.11 18.28 -12.36
C LYS A 176 9.10 17.16 -12.17
N TYR A 177 7.89 17.37 -12.67
CA TYR A 177 6.78 16.44 -12.45
C TYR A 177 6.83 15.23 -13.36
N ILE A 178 7.37 15.34 -14.59
CA ILE A 178 7.61 14.16 -15.43
C ILE A 178 8.60 13.22 -14.76
N VAL A 179 9.73 13.72 -14.27
CA VAL A 179 10.75 12.88 -13.63
C VAL A 179 10.24 12.29 -12.33
N ARG A 180 9.61 13.09 -11.46
CA ARG A 180 8.96 12.58 -10.23
C ARG A 180 7.90 11.53 -10.52
N SER A 181 7.13 11.69 -11.60
CA SER A 181 6.16 10.68 -12.04
C SER A 181 6.85 9.36 -12.41
N LEU A 182 7.93 9.42 -13.19
CA LEU A 182 8.72 8.27 -13.61
C LEU A 182 9.47 7.59 -12.44
N GLU A 183 9.86 8.34 -11.40
CA GLU A 183 10.37 7.78 -10.14
C GLU A 183 9.29 7.00 -9.34
N GLY A 184 8.02 7.09 -9.76
CA GLY A 184 6.88 6.55 -9.02
C GLY A 184 6.44 7.41 -7.82
N LYS A 185 7.03 8.60 -7.63
CA LYS A 185 6.80 9.46 -6.46
C LYS A 185 6.60 10.92 -6.86
N LEU A 186 5.34 11.34 -6.98
CA LEU A 186 5.00 12.72 -7.40
C LEU A 186 5.32 13.80 -6.35
N ARG A 187 5.39 13.43 -5.06
CA ARG A 187 5.78 14.29 -3.92
C ARG A 187 5.00 15.60 -3.72
N ILE A 188 3.81 15.73 -4.32
CA ILE A 188 2.93 16.92 -4.13
C ILE A 188 2.11 16.89 -2.83
N GLY A 189 2.18 15.79 -2.07
CA GLY A 189 1.43 15.62 -0.83
C GLY A 189 -0.09 15.54 -1.03
N ASN A 190 -0.52 15.01 -2.17
CA ASN A 190 -1.90 14.63 -2.45
C ASN A 190 -2.06 13.12 -2.30
N ALA A 191 -3.20 12.72 -1.75
CA ALA A 191 -3.67 11.34 -1.75
C ALA A 191 -4.84 11.19 -2.71
N GLU A 192 -5.10 9.97 -3.18
CA GLU A 192 -6.24 9.63 -4.04
C GLU A 192 -7.58 10.13 -3.48
N ARG A 193 -7.77 10.06 -2.15
CA ARG A 193 -8.95 10.61 -1.46
C ARG A 193 -9.15 12.11 -1.70
N THR A 194 -8.08 12.89 -1.83
CA THR A 194 -8.16 14.32 -2.16
C THR A 194 -8.60 14.51 -3.61
N VAL A 195 -8.14 13.65 -4.53
CA VAL A 195 -8.53 13.69 -5.95
C VAL A 195 -10.01 13.36 -6.11
N LEU A 196 -10.53 12.34 -5.42
CA LEU A 196 -11.97 12.00 -5.43
C LEU A 196 -12.85 13.17 -4.99
N VAL A 197 -12.46 13.87 -3.91
CA VAL A 197 -13.17 15.07 -3.44
C VAL A 197 -13.11 16.17 -4.49
N ALA A 198 -11.95 16.40 -5.10
CA ALA A 198 -11.78 17.43 -6.10
C ALA A 198 -12.60 17.17 -7.36
N VAL A 199 -12.68 15.91 -7.83
CA VAL A 199 -13.53 15.47 -8.94
C VAL A 199 -15.01 15.72 -8.61
N ALA A 200 -15.46 15.30 -7.43
CA ALA A 200 -16.84 15.53 -6.98
C ALA A 200 -17.22 17.01 -7.01
N HIS A 201 -16.36 17.86 -6.43
CA HIS A 201 -16.59 19.29 -6.42
C HIS A 201 -16.58 19.89 -7.84
N ALA A 202 -15.64 19.48 -8.69
CA ALA A 202 -15.51 20.00 -10.04
C ALA A 202 -16.75 19.70 -10.90
N VAL A 203 -17.31 18.49 -10.78
CA VAL A 203 -18.53 18.10 -11.50
C VAL A 203 -19.73 18.90 -11.03
N VAL A 204 -19.94 19.01 -9.71
CA VAL A 204 -21.05 19.82 -9.14
C VAL A 204 -20.94 21.30 -9.55
N LEU A 205 -19.73 21.86 -9.57
CA LEU A 205 -19.52 23.23 -10.01
C LEU A 205 -19.80 23.41 -11.50
N ALA A 206 -19.40 22.45 -12.35
CA ALA A 206 -19.71 22.46 -13.77
C ALA A 206 -21.21 22.32 -14.05
N GLU A 207 -21.92 21.46 -13.29
CA GLU A 207 -23.38 21.32 -13.34
C GLU A 207 -24.10 22.62 -12.96
N LYS A 208 -23.66 23.26 -11.86
CA LYS A 208 -24.21 24.54 -11.40
C LYS A 208 -24.11 25.62 -12.47
N GLU A 209 -22.96 25.73 -13.14
CA GLU A 209 -22.77 26.71 -14.21
C GLU A 209 -23.62 26.42 -15.45
N LYS A 210 -23.67 25.15 -15.90
CA LYS A 210 -24.53 24.73 -17.01
C LYS A 210 -26.01 24.99 -16.73
N GLY A 211 -26.45 24.77 -15.49
CA GLY A 211 -27.84 24.94 -15.08
C GLY A 211 -28.33 26.39 -15.05
N GLY A 212 -27.43 27.39 -15.14
CA GLY A 212 -27.77 28.83 -15.20
C GLY A 212 -28.47 29.41 -13.95
N LYS A 213 -28.79 28.58 -12.95
CA LYS A 213 -29.52 28.96 -11.73
C LYS A 213 -28.54 29.31 -10.61
N ARG A 214 -28.78 30.45 -9.95
CA ARG A 214 -28.04 30.83 -8.75
C ARG A 214 -28.41 29.88 -7.60
N TRP A 215 -27.44 29.13 -7.09
CA TRP A 215 -27.62 28.31 -5.90
C TRP A 215 -27.31 29.13 -4.65
N SER A 216 -28.08 28.94 -3.58
CA SER A 216 -27.71 29.44 -2.25
C SER A 216 -26.42 28.77 -1.78
N LYS A 217 -25.77 29.36 -0.78
CA LYS A 217 -24.53 28.81 -0.22
C LYS A 217 -24.78 27.45 0.43
N GLU A 218 -25.90 27.33 1.12
CA GLU A 218 -26.34 26.12 1.83
C GLU A 218 -26.60 24.97 0.84
N LYS A 219 -27.31 25.27 -0.26
CA LYS A 219 -27.57 24.30 -1.34
C LYS A 219 -26.27 23.82 -1.98
N LEU A 220 -25.33 24.74 -2.26
CA LEU A 220 -24.05 24.36 -2.85
C LEU A 220 -23.24 23.47 -1.92
N THR A 221 -23.11 23.82 -0.64
CA THR A 221 -22.39 23.00 0.35
C THR A 221 -23.00 21.60 0.44
N SER A 222 -24.33 21.51 0.59
CA SER A 222 -25.02 20.22 0.67
C SER A 222 -24.80 19.35 -0.58
N ARG A 223 -24.84 19.95 -1.79
CA ARG A 223 -24.58 19.22 -3.04
C ARG A 223 -23.13 18.75 -3.17
N LEU A 224 -22.17 19.54 -2.71
CA LEU A 224 -20.76 19.15 -2.71
C LEU A 224 -20.52 17.97 -1.77
N GLU A 225 -21.09 18.00 -0.56
CA GLU A 225 -20.99 16.91 0.41
C GLU A 225 -21.65 15.62 -0.09
N GLU A 226 -22.86 15.72 -0.65
CA GLU A 226 -23.58 14.60 -1.26
C GLU A 226 -22.76 13.94 -2.38
N ALA A 227 -22.25 14.75 -3.32
CA ALA A 227 -21.44 14.27 -4.43
C ALA A 227 -20.16 13.55 -3.96
N VAL A 228 -19.50 14.08 -2.93
CA VAL A 228 -18.30 13.49 -2.34
C VAL A 228 -18.61 12.11 -1.77
N GLU A 229 -19.72 11.96 -1.02
CA GLU A 229 -20.09 10.66 -0.45
C GLU A 229 -20.50 9.65 -1.52
N ILE A 230 -21.25 10.08 -2.55
CA ILE A 230 -21.62 9.21 -3.69
C ILE A 230 -20.37 8.71 -4.42
N ILE A 231 -19.47 9.61 -4.83
CA ILE A 231 -18.29 9.24 -5.63
C ILE A 231 -17.32 8.36 -4.84
N LYS A 232 -17.11 8.63 -3.54
CA LYS A 232 -16.28 7.76 -2.69
C LYS A 232 -16.87 6.37 -2.53
N ALA A 233 -18.19 6.27 -2.35
CA ALA A 233 -18.87 4.99 -2.23
C ALA A 233 -18.73 4.19 -3.53
N VAL A 234 -19.13 4.79 -4.65
CA VAL A 234 -19.03 4.16 -5.98
C VAL A 234 -17.60 3.74 -6.29
N TYR A 235 -16.61 4.61 -6.07
CA TYR A 235 -15.21 4.27 -6.33
C TYR A 235 -14.68 3.17 -5.40
N SER A 236 -15.21 3.04 -4.19
CA SER A 236 -14.77 1.96 -3.30
C SER A 236 -15.34 0.60 -3.72
N GLU A 237 -16.54 0.59 -4.33
CA GLU A 237 -17.19 -0.61 -4.89
C GLU A 237 -16.68 -0.97 -6.30
N LEU A 238 -16.28 0.05 -7.07
CA LEU A 238 -15.78 -0.07 -8.44
C LEU A 238 -14.57 0.87 -8.62
N PRO A 239 -13.37 0.51 -8.11
CA PRO A 239 -12.17 1.36 -8.12
C PRO A 239 -11.51 1.40 -9.51
N SER A 240 -12.26 1.88 -10.50
CA SER A 240 -11.83 2.06 -11.87
C SER A 240 -12.25 3.45 -12.34
N TYR A 241 -11.28 4.35 -12.49
CA TYR A 241 -11.56 5.66 -13.09
C TYR A 241 -12.00 5.54 -14.55
N ASP A 242 -11.58 4.47 -15.24
CA ASP A 242 -12.00 4.16 -16.61
C ASP A 242 -13.52 3.98 -16.73
N GLU A 243 -14.17 3.47 -15.67
CA GLU A 243 -15.63 3.32 -15.62
C GLU A 243 -16.30 4.53 -14.98
N VAL A 244 -15.76 5.00 -13.84
CA VAL A 244 -16.39 6.03 -13.02
C VAL A 244 -16.39 7.40 -13.68
N ILE A 245 -15.28 7.82 -14.33
CA ILE A 245 -15.19 9.16 -14.92
C ILE A 245 -16.12 9.33 -16.12
N PRO A 246 -16.17 8.41 -17.11
CA PRO A 246 -17.13 8.52 -18.20
C PRO A 246 -18.59 8.50 -17.71
N ALA A 247 -18.94 7.59 -16.81
CA ALA A 247 -20.28 7.53 -16.24
C ALA A 247 -20.65 8.84 -15.52
N LEU A 248 -19.74 9.37 -14.70
CA LEU A 248 -19.97 10.62 -13.97
C LEU A 248 -20.21 11.82 -14.89
N LEU A 249 -19.51 11.90 -16.02
CA LEU A 249 -19.71 12.96 -17.01
C LEU A 249 -20.99 12.77 -17.84
N GLU A 250 -21.46 11.53 -18.00
CA GLU A 250 -22.68 11.18 -18.73
C GLU A 250 -23.95 11.43 -17.90
N VAL A 251 -24.01 10.90 -16.67
CA VAL A 251 -25.23 10.86 -15.85
C VAL A 251 -25.20 11.75 -14.62
N GLY A 252 -24.10 12.49 -14.40
CA GLY A 252 -23.90 13.31 -13.21
C GLY A 252 -23.76 12.48 -11.93
N THR A 253 -23.76 13.15 -10.78
CA THR A 253 -23.56 12.48 -9.48
C THR A 253 -24.77 11.62 -9.08
N GLU A 254 -25.99 12.07 -9.39
CA GLU A 254 -27.24 11.39 -9.00
C GLU A 254 -27.43 10.04 -9.70
N GLY A 255 -27.08 9.95 -10.98
CA GLY A 255 -27.18 8.72 -11.76
C GLY A 255 -26.05 7.72 -11.51
N LEU A 256 -24.98 8.12 -10.83
CA LEU A 256 -23.73 7.37 -10.78
C LEU A 256 -23.89 6.00 -10.10
N ARG A 257 -24.60 5.92 -8.96
CA ARG A 257 -24.84 4.64 -8.24
C ARG A 257 -25.62 3.62 -9.07
N LYS A 258 -26.48 4.09 -9.96
CA LYS A 258 -27.28 3.21 -10.84
C LYS A 258 -26.44 2.68 -12.00
N LYS A 259 -25.54 3.52 -12.54
CA LYS A 259 -24.68 3.20 -13.69
C LYS A 259 -23.46 2.37 -13.30
N CYS A 260 -22.78 2.73 -12.21
CA CYS A 260 -21.57 2.06 -11.73
C CYS A 260 -21.92 1.12 -10.57
N LYS A 261 -21.91 -0.18 -10.84
CA LYS A 261 -22.17 -1.24 -9.85
C LYS A 261 -20.94 -2.12 -9.68
N LEU A 262 -20.84 -2.79 -8.53
CA LEU A 262 -19.87 -3.87 -8.33
C LEU A 262 -19.96 -4.85 -9.50
N THR A 263 -18.81 -5.10 -10.15
CA THR A 263 -18.71 -5.92 -11.35
C THR A 263 -17.60 -6.97 -11.18
N PRO A 264 -17.91 -8.28 -11.26
CA PRO A 264 -16.87 -9.32 -11.23
C PRO A 264 -15.78 -9.09 -12.29
N GLY A 265 -14.51 -9.31 -11.92
CA GLY A 265 -13.34 -8.92 -12.73
C GLY A 265 -12.76 -7.53 -12.42
N ILE A 266 -13.48 -6.67 -11.69
CA ILE A 266 -12.94 -5.41 -11.15
C ILE A 266 -12.90 -5.53 -9.62
N PRO A 267 -11.73 -5.61 -8.97
CA PRO A 267 -11.63 -5.80 -7.53
C PRO A 267 -12.14 -4.58 -6.79
N LEU A 268 -13.04 -4.78 -5.83
CA LEU A 268 -13.48 -3.70 -4.95
C LEU A 268 -12.49 -3.49 -3.80
N LYS A 269 -12.50 -2.29 -3.22
CA LYS A 269 -11.62 -2.00 -2.07
C LYS A 269 -12.09 -2.79 -0.84
N PRO A 270 -11.18 -3.48 -0.13
CA PRO A 270 -11.58 -4.33 0.99
C PRO A 270 -12.07 -3.52 2.19
N MET A 271 -12.98 -4.11 2.97
CA MET A 271 -13.31 -3.66 4.32
C MET A 271 -12.11 -3.90 5.26
N LEU A 272 -11.83 -2.94 6.15
CA LEU A 272 -10.67 -2.95 7.04
C LEU A 272 -11.10 -3.02 8.51
N ALA A 273 -10.28 -3.67 9.34
CA ALA A 273 -10.54 -3.80 10.77
C ALA A 273 -9.79 -2.76 11.63
N LYS A 274 -10.42 -2.33 12.71
CA LYS A 274 -9.81 -1.49 13.75
C LYS A 274 -9.01 -2.37 14.74
N PRO A 275 -7.75 -2.02 15.08
CA PRO A 275 -7.01 -2.73 16.12
C PRO A 275 -7.68 -2.50 17.48
N THR A 276 -7.76 -3.56 18.27
CA THR A 276 -8.36 -3.57 19.62
C THR A 276 -7.35 -4.13 20.61
N LYS A 277 -7.21 -3.49 21.77
CA LYS A 277 -6.14 -3.79 22.75
C LYS A 277 -6.58 -4.65 23.93
N ALA A 278 -7.87 -4.91 24.07
CA ALA A 278 -8.42 -5.70 25.17
C ALA A 278 -9.75 -6.34 24.76
N ILE A 279 -10.08 -7.51 25.32
CA ILE A 279 -11.39 -8.16 25.13
C ILE A 279 -12.52 -7.27 25.69
N GLY A 280 -12.31 -6.59 26.81
CA GLY A 280 -13.29 -5.64 27.35
C GLY A 280 -13.70 -4.55 26.34
N GLU A 281 -12.75 -4.02 25.55
CA GLU A 281 -13.07 -3.02 24.49
C GLU A 281 -13.95 -3.63 23.39
N VAL A 282 -13.84 -4.94 23.12
CA VAL A 282 -14.72 -5.66 22.19
C VAL A 282 -16.15 -5.70 22.74
N LEU A 283 -16.31 -6.12 23.99
CA LEU A 283 -17.61 -6.26 24.64
C LEU A 283 -18.32 -4.91 24.79
N ASP A 284 -17.60 -3.88 25.24
CA ASP A 284 -18.13 -2.50 25.33
C ASP A 284 -18.57 -1.98 23.95
N ARG A 285 -17.85 -2.34 22.89
CA ARG A 285 -18.15 -1.89 21.52
C ARG A 285 -19.42 -2.55 20.97
N PHE A 286 -19.58 -3.83 21.25
CA PHE A 286 -20.66 -4.67 20.74
C PHE A 286 -21.77 -4.89 21.78
N GLU A 287 -21.83 -4.05 22.81
CA GLU A 287 -22.87 -4.10 23.84
C GLU A 287 -24.27 -4.16 23.19
N ASN A 288 -25.07 -5.15 23.60
CA ASN A 288 -26.40 -5.46 23.06
C ASN A 288 -26.44 -5.72 21.54
N LYS A 289 -25.34 -6.19 20.95
CA LYS A 289 -25.25 -6.54 19.53
C LYS A 289 -24.64 -7.91 19.36
N ARG A 290 -25.21 -8.70 18.44
CA ARG A 290 -24.63 -10.00 18.06
C ARG A 290 -23.39 -9.80 17.21
N PHE A 291 -22.34 -10.55 17.53
CA PHE A 291 -21.09 -10.59 16.78
C PHE A 291 -20.56 -12.02 16.67
N THR A 292 -19.58 -12.21 15.79
CA THR A 292 -18.84 -13.46 15.63
C THR A 292 -17.36 -13.19 15.77
N CYS A 293 -16.64 -14.14 16.34
CA CYS A 293 -15.19 -14.20 16.33
C CYS A 293 -14.75 -15.19 15.27
N GLU A 294 -13.88 -14.79 14.37
CA GLU A 294 -13.28 -15.67 13.35
C GLU A 294 -11.77 -15.71 13.52
N TYR A 295 -11.15 -16.82 13.13
CA TYR A 295 -9.70 -16.92 13.07
C TYR A 295 -9.11 -15.84 12.15
N LYS A 296 -8.11 -15.14 12.65
CA LYS A 296 -7.32 -14.21 11.87
C LYS A 296 -6.09 -14.91 11.30
N TYR A 297 -6.28 -15.56 10.17
CA TYR A 297 -5.21 -16.26 9.44
C TYR A 297 -4.02 -15.34 9.09
N ASP A 298 -2.79 -15.90 9.11
CA ASP A 298 -1.55 -15.24 8.68
C ASP A 298 -1.23 -15.61 7.22
N GLY A 299 -1.91 -14.95 6.28
CA GLY A 299 -1.76 -15.23 4.86
C GLY A 299 -1.73 -13.98 4.00
N GLU A 300 -2.16 -14.13 2.76
CA GLU A 300 -2.40 -13.02 1.84
C GLU A 300 -3.88 -12.97 1.50
N ARG A 301 -4.51 -11.81 1.77
CA ARG A 301 -5.92 -11.61 1.40
C ARG A 301 -6.13 -11.77 -0.10
N ALA A 302 -7.06 -12.65 -0.45
CA ALA A 302 -7.42 -13.03 -1.81
C ALA A 302 -8.89 -12.71 -2.06
N GLN A 303 -9.14 -11.69 -2.89
CA GLN A 303 -10.48 -11.39 -3.39
C GLN A 303 -10.66 -12.17 -4.70
N VAL A 304 -11.47 -13.23 -4.66
CA VAL A 304 -11.66 -14.16 -5.76
C VAL A 304 -12.92 -13.78 -6.54
N HIS A 305 -12.77 -13.51 -7.83
CA HIS A 305 -13.87 -13.17 -8.73
C HIS A 305 -14.06 -14.30 -9.73
N LYS A 306 -15.32 -14.68 -9.96
CA LYS A 306 -15.73 -15.51 -11.09
C LYS A 306 -16.79 -14.75 -11.90
N LYS A 307 -16.53 -14.56 -13.19
CA LYS A 307 -17.51 -13.98 -14.15
C LYS A 307 -18.45 -15.07 -14.67
N ASP A 308 -19.57 -14.67 -15.28
CA ASP A 308 -20.52 -15.57 -15.93
C ASP A 308 -19.92 -16.40 -17.07
N ASP A 309 -18.87 -15.88 -17.72
CA ASP A 309 -18.12 -16.60 -18.76
C ASP A 309 -17.15 -17.67 -18.21
N GLY A 310 -17.11 -17.85 -16.88
CA GLY A 310 -16.25 -18.82 -16.20
C GLY A 310 -14.83 -18.32 -15.91
N THR A 311 -14.44 -17.12 -16.37
CA THR A 311 -13.12 -16.57 -16.06
C THR A 311 -13.00 -16.33 -14.55
N VAL A 312 -11.92 -16.81 -13.96
CA VAL A 312 -11.57 -16.59 -12.56
C VAL A 312 -10.40 -15.61 -12.48
N SER A 313 -10.45 -14.71 -11.50
CA SER A 313 -9.35 -13.80 -11.17
C SER A 313 -9.20 -13.68 -9.67
N VAL A 314 -7.96 -13.58 -9.19
CA VAL A 314 -7.63 -13.45 -7.78
C VAL A 314 -6.90 -12.13 -7.58
N PHE A 315 -7.44 -11.26 -6.73
CA PHE A 315 -6.85 -9.95 -6.48
C PHE A 315 -6.35 -9.81 -5.05
N SER A 316 -5.24 -9.11 -4.88
CA SER A 316 -4.66 -8.80 -3.57
C SER A 316 -5.49 -7.77 -2.82
N ARG A 317 -5.17 -7.57 -1.54
CA ARG A 317 -5.71 -6.46 -0.73
C ARG A 317 -5.59 -5.08 -1.40
N ASN A 318 -4.53 -4.87 -2.18
CA ASN A 318 -4.26 -3.59 -2.85
C ASN A 318 -4.78 -3.55 -4.29
N SER A 319 -5.65 -4.51 -4.65
CA SER A 319 -6.22 -4.65 -5.99
C SER A 319 -5.21 -5.10 -7.06
N GLU A 320 -4.08 -5.70 -6.70
CA GLU A 320 -3.12 -6.27 -7.67
C GLU A 320 -3.62 -7.64 -8.16
N ASP A 321 -3.48 -7.94 -9.45
CA ASP A 321 -3.83 -9.25 -9.99
C ASP A 321 -2.79 -10.31 -9.60
N MET A 322 -3.22 -11.28 -8.80
CA MET A 322 -2.43 -12.41 -8.31
C MET A 322 -2.79 -13.73 -9.00
N SER A 323 -3.64 -13.72 -10.03
CA SER A 323 -4.13 -14.94 -10.68
C SER A 323 -2.99 -15.82 -11.21
N LYS A 324 -1.90 -15.20 -11.69
CA LYS A 324 -0.68 -15.90 -12.16
C LYS A 324 0.21 -16.44 -11.04
N LYS A 325 0.08 -15.91 -9.81
CA LYS A 325 0.80 -16.38 -8.62
C LYS A 325 0.12 -17.61 -8.01
N TYR A 326 -1.18 -17.76 -8.22
CA TYR A 326 -2.00 -18.82 -7.64
C TYR A 326 -2.76 -19.64 -8.71
N PRO A 327 -2.07 -20.26 -9.67
CA PRO A 327 -2.73 -21.09 -10.68
C PRO A 327 -3.43 -22.31 -10.07
N ASP A 328 -2.90 -22.84 -8.97
CA ASP A 328 -3.50 -23.93 -8.20
C ASP A 328 -4.82 -23.53 -7.55
N LEU A 329 -4.91 -22.32 -6.98
CA LEU A 329 -6.19 -21.83 -6.43
C LEU A 329 -7.26 -21.76 -7.51
N VAL A 330 -6.90 -21.33 -8.72
CA VAL A 330 -7.84 -21.25 -9.85
C VAL A 330 -8.38 -22.64 -10.23
N GLU A 331 -7.53 -23.67 -10.23
CA GLU A 331 -7.94 -25.05 -10.48
C GLU A 331 -8.82 -25.60 -9.34
N GLN A 332 -8.37 -25.44 -8.08
CA GLN A 332 -9.05 -25.91 -6.87
C GLN A 332 -10.44 -25.30 -6.68
N LEU A 333 -10.65 -24.06 -7.10
CA LEU A 333 -11.95 -23.39 -6.97
C LEU A 333 -13.08 -24.16 -7.64
N SER A 334 -12.80 -24.88 -8.73
CA SER A 334 -13.81 -25.70 -9.40
C SER A 334 -14.38 -26.81 -8.50
N HIS A 335 -13.61 -27.31 -7.53
CA HIS A 335 -14.03 -28.37 -6.60
C HIS A 335 -14.90 -27.86 -5.45
N CYS A 336 -14.77 -26.58 -5.09
CA CYS A 336 -15.49 -25.99 -3.95
C CYS A 336 -16.76 -25.23 -4.35
N ILE A 337 -16.95 -24.92 -5.64
CA ILE A 337 -18.11 -24.18 -6.16
C ILE A 337 -19.23 -25.16 -6.49
N LYS A 338 -20.45 -24.94 -5.95
CA LYS A 338 -21.63 -25.72 -6.31
C LYS A 338 -22.21 -25.29 -7.68
N ASP A 339 -22.91 -26.20 -8.37
CA ASP A 339 -23.45 -25.98 -9.73
C ASP A 339 -24.36 -24.76 -9.86
N THR A 340 -25.03 -24.34 -8.78
CA THR A 340 -25.91 -23.17 -8.76
C THR A 340 -25.16 -21.84 -8.81
N THR A 341 -23.83 -21.86 -8.72
CA THR A 341 -22.98 -20.66 -8.56
C THR A 341 -22.29 -20.30 -9.88
N LYS A 342 -22.89 -19.35 -10.60
CA LYS A 342 -22.44 -18.90 -11.93
C LYS A 342 -21.36 -17.84 -11.85
N SER A 343 -21.61 -16.78 -11.06
CA SER A 343 -20.69 -15.66 -10.87
C SER A 343 -20.63 -15.26 -9.39
N PHE A 344 -19.47 -14.84 -8.91
CA PHE A 344 -19.33 -14.37 -7.52
C PHE A 344 -18.14 -13.43 -7.32
N VAL A 345 -18.16 -12.74 -6.18
CA VAL A 345 -16.99 -12.10 -5.58
C VAL A 345 -16.88 -12.58 -4.13
N LEU A 346 -15.80 -13.30 -3.84
CA LEU A 346 -15.50 -13.92 -2.56
C LEU A 346 -14.33 -13.20 -1.88
N ASP A 347 -14.42 -13.01 -0.57
CA ASP A 347 -13.32 -12.48 0.25
C ASP A 347 -12.76 -13.60 1.12
N ALA A 348 -11.46 -13.87 0.97
CA ALA A 348 -10.78 -15.00 1.60
C ALA A 348 -9.34 -14.65 1.98
N GLU A 349 -8.72 -15.48 2.81
CA GLU A 349 -7.28 -15.46 3.06
C GLU A 349 -6.64 -16.68 2.38
N ALA A 350 -5.63 -16.46 1.55
CA ALA A 350 -4.78 -17.51 1.00
C ALA A 350 -3.65 -17.80 2.00
N VAL A 351 -3.63 -19.00 2.57
CA VAL A 351 -2.71 -19.38 3.65
C VAL A 351 -1.87 -20.58 3.23
N ALA A 352 -0.56 -20.51 3.48
CA ALA A 352 0.32 -21.64 3.22
C ALA A 352 -0.01 -22.81 4.16
N ILE A 353 -0.01 -24.03 3.62
CA ILE A 353 -0.24 -25.24 4.40
C ILE A 353 0.84 -26.28 4.13
N ASP A 354 1.17 -27.06 5.16
CA ASP A 354 2.04 -28.22 5.00
C ASP A 354 1.36 -29.29 4.16
N LYS A 355 2.10 -29.89 3.21
CA LYS A 355 1.54 -30.83 2.24
C LYS A 355 1.04 -32.13 2.88
N ASP A 356 1.70 -32.59 3.93
CA ASP A 356 1.44 -33.90 4.53
C ASP A 356 0.54 -33.76 5.76
N SER A 357 0.87 -32.81 6.65
CA SER A 357 0.12 -32.60 7.89
C SER A 357 -1.07 -31.64 7.73
N LYS A 358 -1.18 -30.92 6.60
CA LYS A 358 -2.21 -29.90 6.32
C LYS A 358 -2.30 -28.78 7.36
N LYS A 359 -1.25 -28.61 8.17
CA LYS A 359 -1.19 -27.56 9.19
C LYS A 359 -0.88 -26.23 8.54
N LEU A 360 -1.38 -25.15 9.15
CA LEU A 360 -1.07 -23.79 8.72
C LEU A 360 0.44 -23.55 8.86
N MET A 361 1.02 -22.90 7.86
CA MET A 361 2.40 -22.46 7.85
C MET A 361 2.46 -20.93 7.98
N PRO A 362 3.53 -20.37 8.57
CA PRO A 362 3.70 -18.93 8.68
C PRO A 362 3.71 -18.22 7.32
N PHE A 363 3.34 -16.94 7.29
CA PHE A 363 3.37 -16.13 6.07
C PHE A 363 4.74 -16.11 5.36
N GLN A 364 5.84 -16.29 6.10
CA GLN A 364 7.17 -16.37 5.49
C GLN A 364 7.28 -17.51 4.46
N GLU A 365 6.67 -18.66 4.73
CA GLU A 365 6.66 -19.78 3.78
C GLU A 365 5.78 -19.46 2.57
N LEU A 366 4.66 -18.76 2.76
CA LEU A 366 3.84 -18.26 1.64
C LEU A 366 4.64 -17.30 0.76
N SER A 367 5.49 -16.45 1.35
CA SER A 367 6.28 -15.46 0.62
C SER A 367 7.33 -16.06 -0.32
N ARG A 368 7.77 -17.30 -0.05
CA ARG A 368 8.70 -18.06 -0.91
C ARG A 368 8.08 -18.51 -2.23
N ARG A 369 6.76 -18.37 -2.40
CA ARG A 369 6.11 -18.65 -3.68
C ARG A 369 6.61 -17.70 -4.76
N LYS A 370 6.97 -18.29 -5.91
CA LYS A 370 7.25 -17.54 -7.13
C LYS A 370 6.08 -16.63 -7.47
N ARG A 371 6.36 -15.40 -7.90
CA ARG A 371 5.34 -14.39 -8.23
C ARG A 371 4.90 -14.42 -9.70
N LYS A 372 5.74 -14.94 -10.60
CA LYS A 372 5.52 -14.94 -12.05
C LYS A 372 5.83 -16.31 -12.63
N ASP A 373 5.16 -16.63 -13.73
CA ASP A 373 5.35 -17.85 -14.52
C ASP A 373 5.32 -19.13 -13.68
N VAL A 374 4.41 -19.17 -12.69
CA VAL A 374 4.20 -20.33 -11.82
C VAL A 374 3.45 -21.39 -12.59
N LYS A 375 4.01 -22.60 -12.66
CA LYS A 375 3.30 -23.79 -13.13
C LYS A 375 2.85 -24.61 -11.94
N VAL A 376 1.69 -25.24 -12.05
CA VAL A 376 1.10 -26.06 -10.98
C VAL A 376 2.03 -27.19 -10.54
N GLU A 377 2.74 -27.79 -11.49
CA GLU A 377 3.73 -28.87 -11.26
C GLU A 377 4.95 -28.44 -10.43
N ASP A 378 5.29 -27.15 -10.43
CA ASP A 378 6.46 -26.59 -9.73
C ASP A 378 6.13 -26.06 -8.32
N ILE A 379 4.87 -26.19 -7.88
CA ILE A 379 4.40 -25.65 -6.60
C ILE A 379 4.90 -26.51 -5.45
N GLN A 380 5.82 -25.95 -4.66
CA GLN A 380 6.31 -26.57 -3.43
C GLN A 380 5.45 -26.21 -2.21
N VAL A 381 5.08 -24.93 -2.08
CA VAL A 381 4.26 -24.43 -0.97
C VAL A 381 2.79 -24.50 -1.39
N ARG A 382 1.99 -25.37 -0.79
CA ARG A 382 0.54 -25.46 -1.03
C ARG A 382 -0.20 -24.37 -0.29
N VAL A 383 -1.36 -23.99 -0.83
CA VAL A 383 -2.19 -22.93 -0.27
C VAL A 383 -3.61 -23.45 -0.10
N CYS A 384 -4.23 -23.09 1.02
CA CYS A 384 -5.65 -23.27 1.27
C CYS A 384 -6.31 -21.89 1.35
N LEU A 385 -7.50 -21.76 0.74
CA LEU A 385 -8.33 -20.56 0.85
C LEU A 385 -9.27 -20.67 2.05
N PHE A 386 -9.18 -19.69 2.95
CA PHE A 386 -10.09 -19.54 4.08
C PHE A 386 -11.08 -18.41 3.78
N ALA A 387 -12.25 -18.78 3.26
CA ALA A 387 -13.31 -17.86 2.89
C ALA A 387 -14.04 -17.29 4.12
N PHE A 388 -14.19 -15.97 4.16
CA PHE A 388 -14.78 -15.29 5.32
C PHE A 388 -15.88 -14.28 4.96
N ASP A 389 -16.13 -14.01 3.68
CA ASP A 389 -17.26 -13.18 3.23
C ASP A 389 -17.63 -13.44 1.75
N LEU A 390 -18.87 -13.13 1.37
CA LEU A 390 -19.38 -13.20 0.00
C LEU A 390 -20.02 -11.86 -0.38
N LEU A 391 -19.48 -11.21 -1.40
CA LEU A 391 -19.75 -9.80 -1.72
C LEU A 391 -20.64 -9.61 -2.95
N TYR A 392 -20.71 -10.63 -3.79
CA TYR A 392 -21.53 -10.67 -5.00
C TYR A 392 -21.86 -12.12 -5.34
N LEU A 393 -23.07 -12.37 -5.82
CA LEU A 393 -23.51 -13.70 -6.23
C LEU A 393 -24.53 -13.59 -7.37
N ASN A 394 -24.29 -14.30 -8.47
CA ASN A 394 -25.24 -14.54 -9.57
C ASN A 394 -26.01 -13.28 -10.05
N GLY A 395 -25.31 -12.19 -10.33
CA GLY A 395 -25.96 -10.95 -10.77
C GLY A 395 -26.18 -9.91 -9.67
N GLU A 396 -26.15 -10.31 -8.39
CA GLU A 396 -26.56 -9.47 -7.27
C GLU A 396 -25.39 -9.08 -6.34
N PRO A 397 -25.14 -7.77 -6.13
CA PRO A 397 -24.26 -7.28 -5.08
C PRO A 397 -24.87 -7.54 -3.69
N LEU A 398 -24.05 -8.03 -2.75
CA LEU A 398 -24.48 -8.39 -1.39
C LEU A 398 -24.01 -7.39 -0.33
N LEU A 399 -23.31 -6.32 -0.70
CA LEU A 399 -22.68 -5.36 0.23
C LEU A 399 -23.64 -4.78 1.29
N HIS A 400 -24.90 -4.56 0.90
CA HIS A 400 -25.95 -4.00 1.76
C HIS A 400 -26.83 -5.06 2.43
N LYS A 401 -26.38 -6.32 2.47
CA LYS A 401 -26.99 -7.36 3.29
C LYS A 401 -26.24 -7.50 4.61
N PRO A 402 -26.91 -7.84 5.72
CA PRO A 402 -26.25 -8.19 6.98
C PRO A 402 -25.22 -9.33 6.81
N LEU A 403 -24.18 -9.35 7.64
CA LEU A 403 -23.13 -10.38 7.55
C LEU A 403 -23.69 -11.80 7.70
N VAL A 404 -24.71 -11.99 8.55
CA VAL A 404 -25.37 -13.29 8.71
C VAL A 404 -25.93 -13.83 7.38
N GLU A 405 -26.62 -13.00 6.59
CA GLU A 405 -27.15 -13.40 5.27
C GLU A 405 -26.03 -13.71 4.28
N ARG A 406 -24.96 -12.89 4.26
CA ARG A 406 -23.80 -13.13 3.37
C ARG A 406 -23.09 -14.43 3.72
N ARG A 407 -22.94 -14.73 5.02
CA ARG A 407 -22.36 -15.97 5.55
C ARG A 407 -23.21 -17.20 5.20
N GLU A 408 -24.52 -17.10 5.32
CA GLU A 408 -25.45 -18.16 4.92
C GLU A 408 -25.35 -18.45 3.42
N LEU A 409 -25.38 -17.41 2.57
CA LEU A 409 -25.22 -17.55 1.13
C LEU A 409 -23.86 -18.18 0.77
N LEU A 410 -22.78 -17.77 1.44
CA LEU A 410 -21.46 -18.38 1.29
C LEU A 410 -21.50 -19.89 1.57
N MET A 411 -22.07 -20.32 2.70
CA MET A 411 -22.18 -21.74 3.06
C MET A 411 -23.13 -22.53 2.14
N GLN A 412 -24.17 -21.87 1.63
CA GLN A 412 -25.12 -22.47 0.70
C GLN A 412 -24.50 -22.72 -0.68
N HIS A 413 -23.61 -21.86 -1.16
CA HIS A 413 -23.09 -21.87 -2.53
C HIS A 413 -21.69 -22.49 -2.70
N PHE A 414 -20.99 -22.74 -1.59
CA PHE A 414 -19.66 -23.33 -1.58
C PHE A 414 -19.61 -24.55 -0.65
N GLN A 415 -18.61 -25.41 -0.85
CA GLN A 415 -18.38 -26.59 -0.01
C GLN A 415 -16.89 -26.67 0.40
N PRO A 416 -16.59 -27.00 1.67
CA PRO A 416 -15.22 -27.22 2.11
C PRO A 416 -14.58 -28.39 1.36
N VAL A 417 -13.32 -28.21 0.97
CA VAL A 417 -12.45 -29.23 0.38
C VAL A 417 -11.15 -29.22 1.17
N ASP A 418 -10.85 -30.34 1.83
CA ASP A 418 -9.77 -30.41 2.81
C ASP A 418 -8.39 -30.14 2.19
N GLY A 419 -7.73 -29.07 2.65
CA GLY A 419 -6.45 -28.59 2.13
C GLY A 419 -6.52 -27.68 0.89
N GLU A 420 -7.73 -27.34 0.42
CA GLU A 420 -7.93 -26.46 -0.74
C GLU A 420 -8.81 -25.25 -0.39
N PHE A 421 -9.96 -25.51 0.23
CA PHE A 421 -10.95 -24.48 0.57
C PHE A 421 -11.63 -24.80 1.90
N GLN A 422 -11.67 -23.83 2.81
CA GLN A 422 -12.43 -23.90 4.05
C GLN A 422 -13.15 -22.58 4.32
N PHE A 423 -14.23 -22.63 5.08
CA PHE A 423 -14.77 -21.42 5.70
C PHE A 423 -13.88 -21.03 6.87
N ALA A 424 -13.75 -19.73 7.13
CA ALA A 424 -13.06 -19.26 8.32
C ALA A 424 -13.71 -19.87 9.59
N LYS A 425 -12.92 -20.63 10.35
CA LYS A 425 -13.32 -21.13 11.67
C LYS A 425 -13.81 -19.98 12.55
N ALA A 426 -15.02 -20.13 13.05
CA ALA A 426 -15.76 -19.07 13.75
C ALA A 426 -16.36 -19.57 15.06
N SER A 427 -16.56 -18.66 16.00
CA SER A 427 -17.26 -18.84 17.26
C SER A 427 -18.15 -17.63 17.52
N ASP A 428 -19.42 -17.86 17.83
CA ASP A 428 -20.39 -16.81 18.18
C ASP A 428 -20.48 -16.66 19.73
N GLY A 429 -19.41 -17.01 20.46
CA GLY A 429 -19.30 -16.83 21.92
C GLY A 429 -19.18 -15.34 22.29
N GLU A 430 -19.90 -14.94 23.34
CA GLU A 430 -20.08 -13.53 23.74
C GLU A 430 -19.47 -13.21 25.11
N THR A 431 -19.00 -14.21 25.86
CA THR A 431 -18.34 -14.00 27.15
C THR A 431 -16.83 -13.76 27.01
N THR A 432 -16.23 -13.10 28.01
CA THR A 432 -14.78 -12.84 28.03
C THR A 432 -13.99 -14.15 27.97
N GLU A 433 -14.44 -15.17 28.72
CA GLU A 433 -13.80 -16.48 28.84
C GLU A 433 -13.85 -17.25 27.51
N GLU A 434 -14.99 -17.23 26.81
CA GLU A 434 -15.13 -17.88 25.50
C GLU A 434 -14.25 -17.21 24.45
N ILE A 435 -14.22 -15.88 24.41
CA ILE A 435 -13.38 -15.12 23.47
C ILE A 435 -11.90 -15.36 23.77
N GLN A 436 -11.50 -15.37 25.04
CA GLN A 436 -10.12 -15.63 25.46
C GLN A 436 -9.69 -17.06 25.08
N ALA A 437 -10.53 -18.06 25.36
CA ALA A 437 -10.24 -19.45 24.99
C ALA A 437 -10.11 -19.61 23.46
N PHE A 438 -11.00 -18.98 22.69
CA PHE A 438 -10.95 -19.02 21.22
C PHE A 438 -9.74 -18.25 20.66
N LEU A 439 -9.32 -17.16 21.31
CA LEU A 439 -8.10 -16.44 20.96
C LEU A 439 -6.86 -17.33 21.17
N GLU A 440 -6.76 -17.99 22.31
CA GLU A 440 -5.66 -18.92 22.62
C GLU A 440 -5.61 -20.10 21.65
N GLU A 441 -6.78 -20.66 21.33
CA GLU A 441 -6.92 -21.72 20.32
C GLU A 441 -6.43 -21.24 18.94
N SER A 442 -6.85 -20.04 18.50
CA SER A 442 -6.43 -19.48 17.21
C SER A 442 -4.91 -19.34 17.09
N VAL A 443 -4.26 -18.88 18.16
CA VAL A 443 -2.80 -18.72 18.18
C VAL A 443 -2.11 -20.08 18.18
N LYS A 444 -2.64 -21.06 18.93
CA LYS A 444 -2.13 -22.44 18.93
C LYS A 444 -2.26 -23.12 17.57
N ASP A 445 -3.31 -22.79 16.82
CA ASP A 445 -3.54 -23.28 15.47
C ASP A 445 -2.71 -22.51 14.40
N GLY A 446 -1.86 -21.55 14.81
CA GLY A 446 -0.95 -20.83 13.92
C GLY A 446 -1.51 -19.54 13.31
N CYS A 447 -2.63 -19.01 13.83
CA CYS A 447 -3.20 -17.74 13.38
C CYS A 447 -2.65 -16.54 14.17
N GLU A 448 -2.82 -15.32 13.65
CA GLU A 448 -2.38 -14.09 14.32
C GLU A 448 -3.25 -13.70 15.53
N GLY A 449 -4.44 -14.28 15.66
CA GLY A 449 -5.46 -13.96 16.66
C GLY A 449 -6.86 -14.05 16.09
N LEU A 450 -7.74 -13.11 16.46
CA LEU A 450 -9.16 -13.09 16.06
C LEU A 450 -9.55 -11.85 15.27
N MET A 451 -10.49 -12.03 14.35
CA MET A 451 -11.32 -11.00 13.75
C MET A 451 -12.67 -11.01 14.47
N VAL A 452 -13.14 -9.88 14.99
CA VAL A 452 -14.47 -9.78 15.60
C VAL A 452 -15.36 -8.95 14.69
N LYS A 453 -16.52 -9.50 14.29
CA LYS A 453 -17.40 -8.89 13.29
C LYS A 453 -18.84 -8.84 13.77
N MET A 454 -19.48 -7.69 13.63
CA MET A 454 -20.91 -7.57 13.87
C MET A 454 -21.70 -8.44 12.88
N LEU A 455 -22.68 -9.21 13.36
CA LEU A 455 -23.44 -10.16 12.54
C LEU A 455 -24.69 -9.56 11.92
N GLU A 456 -25.39 -8.73 12.70
CA GLU A 456 -26.73 -8.26 12.39
C GLU A 456 -26.77 -6.72 12.32
N SER A 457 -27.87 -6.19 11.76
CA SER A 457 -28.13 -4.76 11.49
C SER A 457 -27.39 -4.16 10.29
N GLU A 458 -27.78 -2.95 9.90
CA GLU A 458 -27.10 -2.16 8.85
C GLU A 458 -25.63 -1.89 9.15
N SER A 459 -25.23 -1.91 10.43
CA SER A 459 -23.82 -1.78 10.82
C SER A 459 -22.98 -3.02 10.46
N SER A 460 -23.61 -4.15 10.13
CA SER A 460 -22.93 -5.36 9.65
C SER A 460 -22.77 -5.42 8.12
N HIS A 461 -23.25 -4.40 7.39
CA HIS A 461 -23.00 -4.27 5.96
C HIS A 461 -21.51 -4.26 5.65
N TYR A 462 -21.15 -4.74 4.46
CA TYR A 462 -19.79 -4.64 3.99
C TYR A 462 -19.51 -3.20 3.56
N GLU A 463 -18.50 -2.57 4.17
CA GLU A 463 -18.15 -1.17 3.93
C GLU A 463 -16.75 -1.04 3.27
N PRO A 464 -16.68 -1.04 1.94
CA PRO A 464 -15.42 -0.91 1.19
C PRO A 464 -14.60 0.31 1.63
N SER A 465 -13.27 0.17 1.71
CA SER A 465 -12.31 1.22 2.11
C SER A 465 -12.47 1.79 3.52
N ARG A 466 -13.51 1.41 4.28
CA ARG A 466 -13.72 1.90 5.64
C ARG A 466 -12.97 1.01 6.63
N ARG A 467 -12.27 1.68 7.55
CA ARG A 467 -11.83 1.07 8.79
C ARG A 467 -12.94 1.30 9.80
N SER A 468 -13.98 0.48 9.70
CA SER A 468 -15.14 0.62 10.57
C SER A 468 -14.83 0.06 11.96
N VAL A 469 -15.69 0.40 12.91
CA VAL A 469 -15.71 -0.25 14.23
C VAL A 469 -16.52 -1.54 14.22
N ASN A 470 -17.03 -1.94 13.05
CA ASN A 470 -17.86 -3.12 12.87
C ASN A 470 -17.01 -4.38 12.71
N TRP A 471 -15.76 -4.22 12.23
CA TRP A 471 -14.73 -5.25 12.24
C TRP A 471 -13.58 -4.82 13.15
N LEU A 472 -13.31 -5.61 14.17
CA LEU A 472 -12.17 -5.46 15.06
C LEU A 472 -11.14 -6.56 14.79
N LYS A 473 -9.89 -6.27 15.08
CA LYS A 473 -8.83 -7.28 15.11
C LYS A 473 -8.19 -7.32 16.49
N LEU A 474 -8.25 -8.49 17.10
CA LEU A 474 -7.69 -8.78 18.41
C LEU A 474 -6.48 -9.69 18.19
N LYS A 475 -5.28 -9.18 18.50
CA LYS A 475 -4.05 -9.95 18.39
C LYS A 475 -3.42 -10.10 19.75
N LYS A 476 -2.65 -11.17 19.94
CA LYS A 476 -1.94 -11.43 21.20
C LYS A 476 -0.96 -10.31 21.55
N ASP A 477 -0.24 -9.75 20.58
CA ASP A 477 0.71 -8.64 20.74
C ASP A 477 0.07 -7.27 21.03
N TYR A 478 -1.26 -7.15 20.93
CA TYR A 478 -1.97 -5.91 21.26
C TYR A 478 -2.50 -5.89 22.69
N LEU A 479 -2.53 -7.03 23.36
CA LEU A 479 -2.94 -7.11 24.76
C LEU A 479 -1.85 -6.48 25.62
N ALA A 480 -2.20 -5.42 26.36
CA ALA A 480 -1.21 -4.70 27.18
C ALA A 480 -0.55 -5.65 28.20
N GLY A 481 0.78 -5.64 28.25
CA GLY A 481 1.57 -6.55 29.11
C GLY A 481 1.75 -7.96 28.55
N VAL A 482 1.26 -8.23 27.34
CA VAL A 482 1.38 -9.52 26.65
C VAL A 482 2.05 -9.30 25.30
N GLY A 483 3.26 -9.82 25.15
CA GLY A 483 4.06 -9.67 23.94
C GLY A 483 5.54 -9.58 24.25
N ASP A 484 6.34 -10.08 23.33
CA ASP A 484 7.79 -10.11 23.43
C ASP A 484 8.34 -8.73 23.01
N SER A 485 8.82 -7.93 23.98
CA SER A 485 9.60 -6.71 23.72
C SER A 485 11.10 -6.96 23.90
N LEU A 486 11.89 -6.20 23.14
CA LEU A 486 13.34 -6.27 23.14
C LEU A 486 13.93 -4.90 23.46
N ASP A 487 15.00 -4.87 24.24
CA ASP A 487 15.79 -3.67 24.47
C ASP A 487 16.96 -3.69 23.49
N LEU A 488 17.00 -2.77 22.53
CA LEU A 488 17.95 -2.79 21.41
C LEU A 488 18.76 -1.49 21.32
N VAL A 489 20.02 -1.62 20.94
CA VAL A 489 20.97 -0.51 20.82
C VAL A 489 20.86 0.16 19.46
N VAL A 490 20.86 1.50 19.42
CA VAL A 490 20.88 2.28 18.18
C VAL A 490 22.31 2.40 17.66
N VAL A 491 22.60 1.85 16.48
CA VAL A 491 23.97 1.78 15.91
C VAL A 491 24.12 2.50 14.57
N GLY A 492 23.03 2.92 13.93
CA GLY A 492 23.10 3.70 12.69
C GLY A 492 21.80 4.41 12.33
N GLY A 493 21.87 5.33 11.36
CA GLY A 493 20.77 6.19 10.94
C GLY A 493 20.65 6.30 9.42
N TYR A 494 19.42 6.50 8.94
CA TYR A 494 19.12 6.76 7.53
C TYR A 494 18.50 8.15 7.42
N TYR A 495 19.02 9.00 6.55
CA TYR A 495 18.47 10.34 6.36
C TYR A 495 17.02 10.26 5.87
N GLY A 496 16.17 11.09 6.46
CA GLY A 496 14.78 11.15 6.07
C GLY A 496 14.65 11.67 4.65
N LYS A 497 13.62 11.19 3.96
CA LYS A 497 13.27 11.65 2.61
C LYS A 497 11.96 12.44 2.66
N GLY A 498 11.76 13.36 1.73
CA GLY A 498 10.52 14.16 1.65
C GLY A 498 10.37 15.14 2.80
N LYS A 499 9.35 14.98 3.66
CA LYS A 499 9.12 15.90 4.80
C LYS A 499 10.17 15.79 5.92
N ARG A 500 10.95 14.70 5.94
CA ARG A 500 11.93 14.39 6.99
C ARG A 500 13.38 14.67 6.58
N THR A 501 13.62 15.49 5.55
CA THR A 501 14.97 15.72 5.00
C THR A 501 15.99 16.30 5.99
N ASN A 502 15.52 16.91 7.08
CA ASN A 502 16.39 17.53 8.10
C ASN A 502 16.66 16.64 9.31
N VAL A 503 16.12 15.41 9.34
CA VAL A 503 16.27 14.46 10.47
C VAL A 503 16.58 13.05 9.95
N TYR A 504 16.85 12.10 10.85
CA TYR A 504 16.88 10.68 10.49
C TYR A 504 15.45 10.16 10.34
N GLY A 505 15.17 9.46 9.24
CA GLY A 505 13.84 8.90 8.95
C GLY A 505 13.66 7.45 9.41
N ALA A 506 14.78 6.75 9.63
CA ALA A 506 14.83 5.39 10.13
C ALA A 506 16.18 5.14 10.84
N PHE A 507 16.24 4.08 11.63
CA PHE A 507 17.37 3.74 12.50
C PHE A 507 17.72 2.26 12.36
N LEU A 508 19.00 1.94 12.47
CA LEU A 508 19.54 0.58 12.52
C LEU A 508 19.75 0.20 13.99
N LEU A 509 19.17 -0.92 14.40
CA LEU A 509 19.24 -1.42 15.76
C LEU A 509 20.06 -2.71 15.85
N ALA A 510 20.64 -2.97 17.02
CA ALA A 510 21.43 -4.15 17.33
C ALA A 510 21.08 -4.75 18.70
N CYS A 511 21.26 -6.06 18.85
CA CYS A 511 21.34 -6.74 20.15
C CYS A 511 22.79 -6.78 20.62
N TYR A 512 23.03 -7.09 21.90
CA TYR A 512 24.39 -7.15 22.46
C TYR A 512 24.75 -8.59 22.84
N ASP A 513 25.79 -9.11 22.23
CA ASP A 513 26.36 -10.42 22.55
C ASP A 513 27.46 -10.25 23.60
N ALA A 514 27.17 -10.65 24.84
CA ALA A 514 28.11 -10.51 25.95
C ALA A 514 29.30 -11.48 25.85
N ASP A 515 29.17 -12.60 25.13
CA ASP A 515 30.24 -13.59 25.01
C ASP A 515 31.29 -13.14 24.00
N SER A 516 30.87 -12.49 22.90
CA SER A 516 31.77 -11.93 21.89
C SER A 516 32.08 -10.44 22.09
N GLU A 517 31.41 -9.78 23.04
CA GLU A 517 31.47 -8.33 23.27
C GLU A 517 31.13 -7.52 21.99
N GLU A 518 30.12 -7.99 21.24
CA GLU A 518 29.75 -7.42 19.94
C GLU A 518 28.27 -7.02 19.87
N TYR A 519 28.00 -5.91 19.20
CA TYR A 519 26.66 -5.49 18.81
C TYR A 519 26.28 -6.11 17.47
N GLN A 520 25.27 -6.98 17.47
CA GLN A 520 24.81 -7.67 16.28
C GLN A 520 23.56 -7.00 15.72
N THR A 521 23.63 -6.49 14.49
CA THR A 521 22.47 -5.82 13.87
C THR A 521 21.27 -6.77 13.77
N ILE A 522 20.07 -6.25 14.09
CA ILE A 522 18.84 -7.06 14.16
C ILE A 522 17.73 -6.51 13.26
N CYS A 523 17.56 -5.19 13.16
CA CYS A 523 16.48 -4.62 12.36
C CYS A 523 16.69 -3.16 12.00
N LYS A 524 15.96 -2.71 10.96
CA LYS A 524 15.75 -1.31 10.65
C LYS A 524 14.36 -0.89 11.11
N ILE A 525 14.27 0.23 11.81
CA ILE A 525 13.00 0.76 12.31
C ILE A 525 12.74 2.18 11.81
N GLY A 526 11.53 2.44 11.34
CA GLY A 526 11.08 3.79 10.88
C GLY A 526 9.69 4.19 11.38
N THR A 527 9.11 3.37 12.27
CA THR A 527 7.73 3.49 12.75
C THR A 527 7.68 3.50 14.28
N GLY A 528 6.69 4.23 14.84
CA GLY A 528 6.56 4.43 16.29
C GLY A 528 6.97 5.83 16.76
N PHE A 529 7.52 6.65 15.88
CA PHE A 529 8.01 7.99 16.21
C PHE A 529 7.03 9.10 15.78
N SER A 530 6.74 10.04 16.67
CA SER A 530 6.13 11.33 16.31
C SER A 530 7.18 12.26 15.66
N GLU A 531 6.75 13.37 15.06
CA GLU A 531 7.70 14.33 14.46
C GLU A 531 8.58 14.99 15.53
N GLU A 532 8.00 15.30 16.69
CA GLU A 532 8.71 15.85 17.86
C GLU A 532 9.76 14.86 18.38
N MET A 533 9.41 13.57 18.42
CA MET A 533 10.30 12.51 18.85
C MET A 533 11.47 12.31 17.89
N LEU A 534 11.24 12.38 16.57
CA LEU A 534 12.32 12.32 15.59
C LEU A 534 13.30 13.49 15.72
N GLN A 535 12.81 14.69 16.04
CA GLN A 535 13.67 15.83 16.32
C GLN A 535 14.49 15.62 17.59
N SER A 536 13.85 15.13 18.67
CA SER A 536 14.56 14.80 19.92
C SER A 536 15.65 13.74 19.70
N HIS A 537 15.35 12.69 18.93
CA HIS A 537 16.36 11.68 18.57
C HIS A 537 17.48 12.23 17.69
N TRP A 538 17.19 13.16 16.78
CA TRP A 538 18.23 13.87 16.03
C TRP A 538 19.18 14.59 16.99
N ASP A 539 18.66 15.37 17.93
CA ASP A 539 19.48 16.14 18.87
C ASP A 539 20.37 15.25 19.76
N VAL A 540 19.89 14.05 20.12
CA VAL A 540 20.63 13.07 20.94
C VAL A 540 21.64 12.25 20.12
N LEU A 541 21.27 11.83 18.90
CA LEU A 541 22.09 10.90 18.09
C LEU A 541 23.09 11.64 17.19
N LYS A 542 22.79 12.88 16.78
CA LYS A 542 23.69 13.66 15.91
C LYS A 542 25.09 13.85 16.51
N PRO A 543 25.26 14.12 17.82
CA PRO A 543 26.58 14.17 18.46
C PRO A 543 27.30 12.82 18.52
N LEU A 544 26.59 11.70 18.32
CA LEU A 544 27.14 10.34 18.35
C LEU A 544 27.51 9.84 16.95
N GLU A 545 27.38 10.65 15.90
CA GLU A 545 27.76 10.26 14.54
C GLU A 545 29.26 9.91 14.46
N ILE A 546 29.56 8.78 13.83
CA ILE A 546 30.91 8.31 13.53
C ILE A 546 31.06 8.02 12.03
N GLU A 547 32.26 8.19 11.47
CA GLU A 547 32.49 7.98 10.04
C GLU A 547 32.40 6.52 9.61
N LYS A 548 32.77 5.61 10.50
CA LYS A 548 32.80 4.16 10.29
C LYS A 548 32.29 3.46 11.54
N PRO A 549 31.63 2.30 11.40
CA PRO A 549 31.20 1.52 12.54
C PRO A 549 32.42 1.10 13.38
N LYS A 550 32.23 1.04 14.70
CA LYS A 550 33.24 0.48 15.60
C LYS A 550 33.43 -1.02 15.31
N GLY A 551 34.60 -1.55 15.65
CA GLY A 551 34.99 -2.93 15.34
C GLY A 551 34.15 -4.00 16.05
N ASP A 552 33.50 -3.62 17.14
CA ASP A 552 32.55 -4.41 17.93
C ASP A 552 31.13 -4.44 17.32
N VAL A 553 30.86 -3.75 16.20
CA VAL A 553 29.55 -3.79 15.53
C VAL A 553 29.57 -4.77 14.36
N LYS A 554 28.85 -5.89 14.50
CA LYS A 554 28.55 -6.81 13.40
C LYS A 554 27.42 -6.28 12.52
N ILE A 555 27.84 -5.65 11.43
CA ILE A 555 26.98 -4.90 10.50
C ILE A 555 26.09 -5.80 9.62
N GLY A 556 26.59 -6.98 9.23
CA GLY A 556 25.97 -7.80 8.19
C GLY A 556 25.88 -7.07 6.85
N GLY A 557 24.71 -7.16 6.20
CA GLY A 557 24.43 -6.48 4.93
C GLY A 557 23.85 -5.05 5.08
N ALA A 558 23.70 -4.54 6.31
CA ALA A 558 23.09 -3.24 6.55
C ALA A 558 23.97 -2.07 6.04
N LYS A 559 23.33 -1.07 5.43
CA LYS A 559 24.01 0.11 4.84
C LYS A 559 23.32 1.41 5.27
N PRO A 560 23.47 1.84 6.54
CA PRO A 560 22.96 3.13 6.98
C PRO A 560 23.72 4.29 6.30
N ASP A 561 23.08 5.46 6.26
CA ASP A 561 23.71 6.67 5.72
C ASP A 561 24.75 7.24 6.70
N VAL A 562 24.54 7.03 8.01
CA VAL A 562 25.44 7.40 9.10
C VAL A 562 25.53 6.29 10.14
N TRP A 563 26.68 6.19 10.79
CA TRP A 563 26.91 5.29 11.93
C TRP A 563 26.82 6.07 13.23
N PHE A 564 26.40 5.41 14.30
CA PHE A 564 26.38 5.99 15.64
C PHE A 564 27.26 5.20 16.60
N GLU A 565 27.83 5.89 17.58
CA GLU A 565 28.40 5.24 18.75
C GLU A 565 27.30 4.46 19.50
N PRO A 566 27.47 3.13 19.73
CA PRO A 566 26.50 2.33 20.49
C PRO A 566 26.38 2.87 21.91
N LYS A 567 25.22 3.45 22.23
CA LYS A 567 24.99 4.10 23.54
C LYS A 567 23.53 4.15 23.94
N VAL A 568 22.66 4.47 22.98
CA VAL A 568 21.23 4.67 23.23
C VAL A 568 20.50 3.34 23.08
N VAL A 569 19.70 2.96 24.09
CA VAL A 569 18.89 1.73 24.09
C VAL A 569 17.42 2.06 23.98
N TRP A 570 16.70 1.35 23.12
CA TRP A 570 15.27 1.50 22.89
C TRP A 570 14.52 0.21 23.22
N GLU A 571 13.37 0.36 23.86
CA GLU A 571 12.39 -0.73 23.98
C GLU A 571 11.60 -0.82 22.68
N VAL A 572 11.63 -1.99 22.07
CA VAL A 572 11.03 -2.29 20.77
C VAL A 572 10.08 -3.46 20.91
N LEU A 573 8.83 -3.25 20.52
CA LEU A 573 7.84 -4.31 20.43
C LEU A 573 7.82 -4.87 19.01
N THR A 574 7.77 -6.19 18.89
CA THR A 574 7.65 -6.90 17.60
C THR A 574 6.39 -7.76 17.59
N ALA A 575 5.86 -8.05 16.40
CA ALA A 575 4.79 -9.04 16.26
C ALA A 575 5.37 -10.46 16.30
N ASP A 576 6.45 -10.70 15.55
CA ASP A 576 7.09 -12.01 15.43
C ASP A 576 8.62 -11.87 15.21
N LEU A 577 9.28 -12.99 15.49
CA LEU A 577 10.56 -13.55 15.09
C LEU A 577 10.66 -13.89 13.59
N SER A 578 11.72 -13.52 12.86
CA SER A 578 11.95 -13.97 11.48
C SER A 578 13.42 -14.27 11.19
N LEU A 579 13.71 -15.26 10.33
CA LEU A 579 15.08 -15.47 9.82
C LEU A 579 15.43 -14.37 8.80
N SER A 580 16.65 -13.86 8.85
CA SER A 580 17.14 -12.74 8.06
C SER A 580 18.44 -13.08 7.32
N PRO A 581 18.51 -12.87 6.00
CA PRO A 581 19.73 -13.03 5.23
C PRO A 581 20.72 -11.86 5.38
N ILE A 582 20.32 -10.77 6.06
CA ILE A 582 21.09 -9.51 6.11
C ILE A 582 21.58 -9.18 7.51
N TYR A 583 20.78 -9.47 8.51
CA TYR A 583 21.04 -9.13 9.91
C TYR A 583 21.80 -10.27 10.58
N THR A 584 22.64 -9.95 11.55
CA THR A 584 23.59 -10.90 12.17
C THR A 584 23.17 -11.36 13.56
N ALA A 585 22.15 -10.75 14.16
CA ALA A 585 21.66 -11.11 15.47
C ALA A 585 21.35 -12.61 15.57
N ALA A 586 21.93 -13.30 16.56
CA ALA A 586 21.74 -14.73 16.80
C ALA A 586 22.12 -15.65 15.61
N GLN A 587 22.95 -15.16 14.69
CA GLN A 587 23.43 -15.94 13.56
C GLN A 587 24.23 -17.14 14.04
N GLY A 588 23.89 -18.33 13.54
CA GLY A 588 24.52 -19.59 13.94
C GLY A 588 23.93 -20.25 15.20
N LEU A 589 23.10 -19.54 15.98
CA LEU A 589 22.45 -20.12 17.16
C LEU A 589 21.24 -20.99 16.78
N VAL A 590 20.46 -20.54 15.79
CA VAL A 590 19.26 -21.26 15.30
C VAL A 590 19.44 -21.75 13.86
N ASP A 591 19.95 -20.88 13.00
CA ASP A 591 20.13 -21.08 11.56
C ASP A 591 21.45 -20.40 11.13
N GLU A 592 21.95 -20.67 9.93
CA GLU A 592 23.13 -19.97 9.38
C GLU A 592 22.85 -18.49 9.07
N ARG A 593 21.57 -18.12 8.97
CA ARG A 593 21.06 -16.75 8.90
C ARG A 593 20.86 -16.16 10.31
N GLY A 594 20.93 -14.84 10.42
CA GLY A 594 20.54 -14.17 11.65
C GLY A 594 19.02 -14.07 11.82
N ILE A 595 18.58 -13.43 12.89
CA ILE A 595 17.19 -13.20 13.25
C ILE A 595 16.86 -11.70 13.13
N SER A 596 15.65 -11.38 12.69
CA SER A 596 15.11 -10.02 12.60
C SER A 596 13.68 -9.93 13.11
N LEU A 597 13.22 -8.70 13.32
CA LEU A 597 11.92 -8.39 13.91
C LEU A 597 10.87 -8.10 12.83
N ARG A 598 9.69 -8.74 12.93
CA ARG A 598 8.53 -8.46 12.08
C ARG A 598 7.66 -7.37 12.68
N PHE A 599 7.50 -6.28 11.94
CA PHE A 599 6.76 -5.08 12.37
C PHE A 599 7.29 -4.43 13.66
N PRO A 600 8.60 -4.15 13.77
CA PRO A 600 9.17 -3.52 14.95
C PRO A 600 8.57 -2.14 15.16
N ARG A 601 8.24 -1.82 16.42
CA ARG A 601 7.70 -0.52 16.83
C ARG A 601 8.46 -0.02 18.03
N PHE A 602 8.92 1.22 17.93
CA PHE A 602 9.48 1.93 19.05
C PHE A 602 8.40 2.11 20.12
N ILE A 603 8.73 1.80 21.37
CA ILE A 603 7.88 2.02 22.54
C ILE A 603 8.40 3.22 23.32
N ARG A 604 9.65 3.15 23.79
CA ARG A 604 10.29 4.20 24.58
C ARG A 604 11.82 4.08 24.55
N VAL A 605 12.49 5.15 24.95
CA VAL A 605 13.91 5.11 25.29
C VAL A 605 14.08 4.42 26.65
N ARG A 606 15.13 3.61 26.79
CA ARG A 606 15.54 2.97 28.04
C ARG A 606 16.68 3.76 28.66
N ASP A 607 16.35 4.91 29.25
CA ASP A 607 17.32 5.73 29.98
C ASP A 607 17.88 5.03 31.23
N ASP A 608 17.23 3.93 31.62
CA ASP A 608 17.59 3.03 32.72
C ASP A 608 18.50 1.86 32.30
N LYS A 609 18.95 1.79 31.04
CA LYS A 609 19.85 0.73 30.53
C LYS A 609 21.06 1.29 29.80
N ALA A 610 22.22 0.68 30.02
CA ALA A 610 23.39 0.87 29.16
C ALA A 610 23.29 0.01 27.89
N ALA A 611 24.12 0.31 26.87
CA ALA A 611 24.15 -0.45 25.63
C ALA A 611 24.43 -1.95 25.85
N ASP A 612 25.24 -2.27 26.87
CA ASP A 612 25.63 -3.63 27.21
C ASP A 612 24.55 -4.39 28.01
N ASP A 613 23.50 -3.69 28.47
CA ASP A 613 22.32 -4.29 29.12
C ASP A 613 21.19 -4.60 28.12
N ALA A 614 21.46 -4.45 26.82
CA ALA A 614 20.52 -4.76 25.75
C ALA A 614 20.20 -6.25 25.71
N THR A 615 19.09 -6.59 25.06
CA THR A 615 18.71 -7.99 24.81
C THR A 615 19.84 -8.72 24.08
N GLY A 616 20.17 -9.93 24.53
CA GLY A 616 21.23 -10.76 23.95
C GLY A 616 20.76 -11.72 22.85
N PRO A 617 21.69 -12.24 22.03
CA PRO A 617 21.36 -13.14 20.92
C PRO A 617 20.76 -14.48 21.39
N GLU A 618 21.13 -15.01 22.56
CA GLU A 618 20.54 -16.24 23.13
C GLU A 618 19.07 -16.01 23.47
N GLN A 619 18.76 -14.85 24.07
CA GLN A 619 17.37 -14.49 24.40
C GLN A 619 16.53 -14.40 23.13
N ILE A 620 17.09 -13.81 22.07
CA ILE A 620 16.45 -13.71 20.75
C ILE A 620 16.23 -15.10 20.14
N ALA A 621 17.24 -15.98 20.21
CA ALA A 621 17.14 -17.35 19.74
C ALA A 621 16.07 -18.14 20.52
N ASP A 622 15.97 -17.95 21.84
CA ASP A 622 14.96 -18.57 22.69
C ASP A 622 13.55 -18.05 22.38
N MET A 623 13.40 -16.75 22.14
CA MET A 623 12.13 -16.16 21.69
C MET A 623 11.70 -16.76 20.34
N TYR A 624 12.61 -16.84 19.38
CA TYR A 624 12.35 -17.46 18.09
C TYR A 624 12.02 -18.96 18.23
N GLY A 625 12.75 -19.70 19.06
CA GLY A 625 12.51 -21.11 19.32
C GLY A 625 11.13 -21.35 19.93
N ARG A 626 10.71 -20.52 20.90
CA ARG A 626 9.36 -20.57 21.49
C ARG A 626 8.28 -20.29 20.45
N GLN A 627 8.48 -19.32 19.57
CA GLN A 627 7.59 -19.05 18.45
C GLN A 627 7.49 -20.25 17.49
N ALA A 628 8.63 -20.81 17.09
CA ALA A 628 8.68 -21.96 16.19
C ALA A 628 8.02 -23.20 16.81
N LEU A 629 8.17 -23.42 18.12
CA LEU A 629 7.50 -24.50 18.84
C LEU A 629 5.98 -24.30 18.93
N ALA A 630 5.53 -23.07 19.17
CA ALA A 630 4.12 -22.71 19.16
C ALA A 630 3.49 -22.88 17.76
N GLN A 631 4.26 -22.59 16.70
CA GLN A 631 3.83 -22.76 15.31
C GLN A 631 4.05 -24.19 14.77
N GLY A 632 4.88 -25.00 15.41
CA GLY A 632 5.48 -26.20 14.82
C GLY A 632 5.41 -27.47 15.66
N SER A 633 4.45 -27.63 16.58
CA SER A 633 4.39 -28.87 17.36
C SER A 633 4.18 -30.11 16.45
N ASN A 634 5.28 -30.85 16.30
CA ASN A 634 5.55 -32.16 15.66
C ASN A 634 5.87 -32.20 14.16
N GLY A 635 7.17 -32.06 13.82
CA GLY A 635 7.77 -32.52 12.56
C GLY A 635 9.29 -32.26 12.48
N LYS A 636 10.08 -33.30 12.17
CA LYS A 636 11.57 -33.35 12.26
C LYS A 636 12.32 -32.38 11.33
N LYS A 637 13.50 -31.92 11.83
CA LYS A 637 14.63 -31.31 11.09
C LYS A 637 14.82 -31.88 9.68
N ARG A 638 14.88 -31.02 8.65
CA ARG A 638 15.63 -31.32 7.40
C ARG A 638 16.25 -30.08 6.75
N LYS A 639 17.43 -30.35 6.17
CA LYS A 639 18.49 -29.49 5.63
C LYS A 639 18.10 -28.68 4.39
N GLY A 640 18.64 -27.46 4.32
CA GLY A 640 19.47 -26.89 3.24
C GLY A 640 18.89 -26.84 1.82
N GLY A 641 18.69 -25.62 1.31
CA GLY A 641 18.36 -25.36 -0.09
C GLY A 641 18.09 -23.89 -0.41
N ASP A 642 19.17 -23.21 -0.77
CA ASP A 642 19.41 -22.13 -1.76
C ASP A 642 18.29 -21.19 -2.27
N ASP A 643 18.63 -19.90 -2.15
CA ASP A 643 18.44 -18.75 -3.05
C ASP A 643 17.07 -18.20 -3.49
N GLY A 644 16.88 -16.92 -3.11
CA GLY A 644 15.91 -15.98 -3.67
C GLY A 644 15.98 -14.62 -2.96
N ASP A 645 16.68 -13.65 -3.57
CA ASP A 645 16.79 -12.25 -3.14
C ASP A 645 15.43 -11.53 -3.19
N ASP A 646 14.71 -11.56 -2.07
CA ASP A 646 13.45 -10.84 -1.89
C ASP A 646 13.72 -9.46 -1.28
N GLY A 647 13.61 -8.42 -2.11
CA GLY A 647 13.83 -7.01 -1.79
C GLY A 647 12.83 -6.38 -0.80
N PHE A 648 12.73 -6.93 0.41
CA PHE A 648 11.96 -6.38 1.54
C PHE A 648 12.84 -5.76 2.64
N TRP A 649 14.13 -5.59 2.41
CA TRP A 649 15.10 -5.20 3.45
C TRP A 649 15.43 -3.71 3.51
#